data_AF-A0A819RHS9-F1
#
_entry.id   AF-A0A819RHS9-F1
#
_cell.length_a   1.000
_cell.length_b   1.000
_cell.length_c   1.000
_cell.angle_alpha   90.00
_cell.angle_beta   90.00
_cell.angle_gamma   90.00
#
_symmetry.space_group_name_H-M   'P 1'
#
loop_
_entity.id
_entity.type
_entity.pdbx_description
1 polymer ?
#
loop_
_entity_poly.entity_id
_entity_poly.type
_entity_poly.pdbx_seq_one_letter_code
_entity_poly.pdbx_strand_id
1 'polypeptide(L)'
;MLKVDYWKRDEITMNINTWLKKYSLLIWVLFVCFITLYVKVELKRNEEKLTEGHFWVFTDSHVDVLYRHDGDPSTRCRNVSLNNMIKKNRKFGHFDCDTPNELLISTLSAAKKIDSNIDFIIWLGDATSHLSQSDDTILSVNENFSQELRKHFPKTLVIPVLGNHDVILKANRSTRFIQFYKETKYNLLLNDDNALPTFLKGGYYSIRFRTLINKRQTFLRFIALNTAMFQPQYMDYFDSNEPNEQIMWFNKTMFDAHNLNDRVLLLAHVPFGINENLLYKFYHIKYEQRLLSIINKYSSNIIMCLSAHRHQDLFRVYSSLNTTMGIIGHPSISPIGYLSQPSIRKYSYDRKSLILTDYEQYSFNVHEAERTQKDVWTFSYRFSSWYHQSKELTSKNLFQLIYLIRAKPFYLKRFLLTKHYTENIILTNHRIVQTLCALTLFNFDEFLSCTRKLEKKGVQYDNIAFNNSLENNSHVNEQLIEYRIIYRHADRDGSITPADFEILADKLSTLVGQDDVHRREDYANARKTLCQEIMRADANLDGKVTLEEWLNFHENLANELRKPDTDPEVLEHISQRINTTFNMLDLNHDGFIAIDEWIKTCQFFGVDEKTAEKSFYQITKQDKLEEDKAKQLFFEYLKTDDPNHISNCCLCFL
;
A
#
# COMPACT_ATOMS: atom_id res chain seq x y z
N MET A 1 29.07 -76.74 0.03
CA MET A 1 27.93 -77.23 -0.78
C MET A 1 26.66 -76.86 -0.04
N LEU A 2 26.09 -75.69 -0.30
CA LEU A 2 24.72 -75.28 0.08
C LEU A 2 24.34 -74.09 -0.82
N LYS A 3 23.29 -74.30 -1.62
CA LYS A 3 22.66 -73.33 -2.54
C LYS A 3 21.82 -72.33 -1.74
N VAL A 4 21.75 -71.08 -2.18
CA VAL A 4 20.63 -70.18 -1.87
C VAL A 4 20.20 -69.46 -3.15
N ASP A 5 18.90 -69.50 -3.38
CA ASP A 5 18.17 -69.23 -4.61
C ASP A 5 18.07 -67.75 -5.00
N TYR A 6 17.99 -67.55 -6.31
CA TYR A 6 17.62 -66.31 -6.99
C TYR A 6 16.18 -65.89 -6.63
N TRP A 7 16.02 -64.66 -6.15
CA TRP A 7 14.71 -64.03 -5.98
C TRP A 7 14.07 -63.74 -7.35
N LYS A 8 12.85 -64.26 -7.53
CA LYS A 8 12.00 -64.09 -8.71
C LYS A 8 11.47 -62.67 -8.82
N ARG A 9 11.52 -62.11 -10.04
CA ARG A 9 11.01 -60.80 -10.45
C ARG A 9 9.47 -60.72 -10.58
N ASP A 10 8.74 -61.81 -10.31
CA ASP A 10 7.34 -61.96 -10.71
C ASP A 10 6.29 -61.68 -9.60
N GLU A 11 6.69 -61.41 -8.36
CA GLU A 11 5.73 -61.17 -7.25
C GLU A 11 5.34 -59.69 -7.02
N ILE A 12 6.04 -58.73 -7.64
CA ILE A 12 5.77 -57.30 -7.41
C ILE A 12 4.72 -56.74 -8.38
N THR A 13 4.59 -57.31 -9.58
CA THR A 13 3.64 -56.86 -10.62
C THR A 13 2.20 -57.30 -10.37
N MET A 14 1.96 -58.30 -9.52
CA MET A 14 0.61 -58.84 -9.27
C MET A 14 -0.18 -58.11 -8.16
N ASN A 15 0.41 -57.11 -7.50
CA ASN A 15 -0.20 -56.40 -6.37
C ASN A 15 -0.77 -55.01 -6.76
N ILE A 16 -0.21 -54.37 -7.78
CA ILE A 16 -0.67 -53.03 -8.24
C ILE A 16 -2.02 -53.13 -8.94
N ASN A 17 -2.26 -54.16 -9.76
CA ASN A 17 -3.53 -54.32 -10.48
C ASN A 17 -4.72 -54.63 -9.56
N THR A 18 -4.50 -55.40 -8.49
CA THR A 18 -5.50 -55.69 -7.46
C THR A 18 -5.73 -54.48 -6.56
N TRP A 19 -4.68 -53.72 -6.23
CA TRP A 19 -4.79 -52.47 -5.49
C TRP A 19 -5.52 -51.38 -6.30
N LEU A 20 -5.15 -51.18 -7.57
CA LEU A 20 -5.83 -50.29 -8.50
C LEU A 20 -7.29 -50.71 -8.70
N LYS A 21 -7.62 -52.01 -8.81
CA LYS A 21 -9.03 -52.44 -8.85
C LYS A 21 -9.78 -52.13 -7.55
N LYS A 22 -9.17 -52.42 -6.39
CA LYS A 22 -9.76 -52.22 -5.05
C LYS A 22 -10.00 -50.75 -4.71
N TYR A 23 -9.12 -49.86 -5.15
CA TYR A 23 -9.19 -48.42 -4.88
C TYR A 23 -9.56 -47.57 -6.10
N SER A 24 -9.82 -48.18 -7.28
CA SER A 24 -10.17 -47.47 -8.52
C SER A 24 -11.32 -46.50 -8.34
N LEU A 25 -12.36 -46.94 -7.62
CA LEU A 25 -13.54 -46.11 -7.33
C LEU A 25 -13.17 -44.93 -6.42
N LEU A 26 -12.33 -45.15 -5.40
CA LEU A 26 -11.87 -44.10 -4.48
C LEU A 26 -10.98 -43.08 -5.21
N ILE A 27 -10.05 -43.55 -6.04
CA ILE A 27 -9.17 -42.71 -6.86
C ILE A 27 -10.00 -41.89 -7.86
N TRP A 28 -11.00 -42.51 -8.50
CA TRP A 28 -11.93 -41.80 -9.37
C TRP A 28 -12.75 -40.76 -8.62
N VAL A 29 -13.25 -41.07 -7.42
CA VAL A 29 -13.99 -40.11 -6.58
C VAL A 29 -13.09 -38.94 -6.17
N LEU A 30 -11.87 -39.20 -5.72
CA LEU A 30 -10.91 -38.16 -5.36
C LEU A 30 -10.52 -37.29 -6.56
N PHE A 31 -10.33 -37.90 -7.73
CA PHE A 31 -10.04 -37.19 -8.97
C PHE A 31 -11.21 -36.30 -9.42
N VAL A 32 -12.44 -36.80 -9.34
CA VAL A 32 -13.66 -36.02 -9.64
C VAL A 32 -13.85 -34.89 -8.62
N CYS A 33 -13.61 -35.14 -7.33
CA CYS A 33 -13.63 -34.11 -6.29
C CYS A 33 -12.56 -33.03 -6.53
N PHE A 34 -11.35 -33.42 -6.92
CA PHE A 34 -10.27 -32.49 -7.26
C PHE A 34 -10.62 -31.65 -8.49
N ILE A 35 -11.12 -32.27 -9.58
CA ILE A 35 -11.56 -31.55 -10.78
C ILE A 35 -12.71 -30.60 -10.45
N THR A 36 -13.71 -31.03 -9.70
CA THR A 36 -14.84 -30.16 -9.33
C THR A 36 -14.41 -29.01 -8.44
N LEU A 37 -13.48 -29.23 -7.50
CA LEU A 37 -12.89 -28.16 -6.70
C LEU A 37 -12.07 -27.19 -7.57
N TYR A 38 -11.21 -27.71 -8.45
CA TYR A 38 -10.41 -26.93 -9.38
C TYR A 38 -11.28 -26.07 -10.30
N VAL A 39 -12.31 -26.67 -10.92
CA VAL A 39 -13.28 -25.96 -11.77
C VAL A 39 -14.03 -24.90 -10.96
N LYS A 40 -14.47 -25.19 -9.72
CA LYS A 40 -15.10 -24.18 -8.85
C LYS A 40 -14.16 -23.01 -8.54
N VAL A 41 -12.90 -23.29 -8.24
CA VAL A 41 -11.88 -22.26 -7.96
C VAL A 41 -11.63 -21.41 -9.22
N GLU A 42 -11.49 -22.04 -10.38
CA GLU A 42 -11.23 -21.32 -11.63
C GLU A 42 -12.44 -20.50 -12.10
N LEU A 43 -13.66 -21.02 -11.91
CA LEU A 43 -14.90 -20.27 -12.14
C LEU A 43 -14.99 -19.06 -11.20
N LYS A 44 -14.71 -19.25 -9.90
CA LYS A 44 -14.70 -18.15 -8.93
C LYS A 44 -13.65 -17.08 -9.28
N ARG A 45 -12.44 -17.50 -9.68
CA ARG A 45 -11.36 -16.59 -10.09
C ARG A 45 -11.75 -15.79 -11.35
N ASN A 46 -12.41 -16.43 -12.30
CA ASN A 46 -12.89 -15.76 -13.51
C ASN A 46 -14.05 -14.81 -13.21
N GLU A 47 -14.97 -15.18 -12.31
CA GLU A 47 -16.01 -14.27 -11.83
C GLU A 47 -15.42 -13.06 -11.11
N GLU A 48 -14.46 -13.25 -10.20
CA GLU A 48 -13.76 -12.14 -9.50
C GLU A 48 -13.09 -11.18 -10.48
N LYS A 49 -12.38 -11.70 -11.51
CA LYS A 49 -11.81 -10.86 -12.58
C LYS A 49 -12.85 -10.08 -13.37
N LEU A 50 -14.05 -10.63 -13.54
CA LEU A 50 -15.14 -9.96 -14.26
C LEU A 50 -15.81 -8.88 -13.40
N THR A 51 -15.86 -9.05 -12.08
CA THR A 51 -16.49 -8.09 -11.16
C THR A 51 -15.53 -7.06 -10.59
N GLU A 52 -14.21 -7.25 -10.67
CA GLU A 52 -13.23 -6.27 -10.19
C GLU A 52 -13.16 -5.03 -11.08
N GLY A 53 -13.45 -3.87 -10.49
CA GLY A 53 -13.33 -2.55 -11.11
C GLY A 53 -12.16 -1.76 -10.54
N HIS A 54 -11.66 -0.82 -11.35
CA HIS A 54 -10.51 0.00 -11.01
C HIS A 54 -10.80 1.49 -11.25
N PHE A 55 -10.24 2.35 -10.42
CA PHE A 55 -10.28 3.80 -10.64
C PHE A 55 -9.01 4.50 -10.13
N TRP A 56 -8.66 5.62 -10.75
CA TRP A 56 -7.55 6.47 -10.33
C TRP A 56 -8.04 7.61 -9.42
N VAL A 57 -7.21 8.00 -8.46
CA VAL A 57 -7.36 9.24 -7.69
C VAL A 57 -6.14 10.12 -7.89
N PHE A 58 -6.37 11.37 -8.29
CA PHE A 58 -5.37 12.43 -8.43
C PHE A 58 -5.74 13.62 -7.53
N THR A 59 -4.75 14.33 -7.00
CA THR A 59 -5.01 15.51 -6.16
C THR A 59 -3.78 16.41 -6.00
N ASP A 60 -4.02 17.66 -5.61
CA ASP A 60 -3.04 18.62 -5.09
C ASP A 60 -1.83 18.69 -6.04
N SER A 61 -2.11 18.95 -7.32
CA SER A 61 -1.06 19.11 -8.32
C SER A 61 -0.29 20.39 -8.09
N HIS A 62 -0.94 21.46 -7.65
CA HIS A 62 -0.30 22.76 -7.43
C HIS A 62 0.70 23.14 -8.52
N VAL A 63 0.26 23.13 -9.79
CA VAL A 63 1.11 23.51 -10.90
C VAL A 63 1.48 24.97 -10.77
N ASP A 64 2.78 25.26 -10.84
CA ASP A 64 3.33 26.60 -10.88
C ASP A 64 3.72 26.97 -12.32
N VAL A 65 2.90 27.84 -12.93
CA VAL A 65 3.14 28.35 -14.29
C VAL A 65 4.41 29.21 -14.40
N LEU A 66 4.96 29.65 -13.26
CA LEU A 66 6.21 30.42 -13.19
C LEU A 66 7.41 29.54 -12.80
N TYR A 67 7.24 28.21 -12.71
CA TYR A 67 8.33 27.31 -12.38
C TYR A 67 9.44 27.39 -13.43
N ARG A 68 10.67 27.53 -12.96
CA ARG A 68 11.87 27.45 -13.78
C ARG A 68 12.67 26.20 -13.45
N HIS A 69 13.04 25.44 -14.47
CA HIS A 69 13.87 24.24 -14.30
C HIS A 69 15.26 24.55 -13.73
N ASP A 70 15.80 25.74 -13.98
CA ASP A 70 17.05 26.25 -13.41
C ASP A 70 16.83 27.14 -12.16
N GLY A 71 15.60 27.17 -11.65
CA GLY A 71 15.19 28.00 -10.53
C GLY A 71 15.83 27.58 -9.21
N ASP A 72 16.08 28.56 -8.35
CA ASP A 72 16.58 28.37 -7.00
C ASP A 72 15.43 27.90 -6.08
N PRO A 73 15.55 26.74 -5.42
CA PRO A 73 14.59 26.24 -4.44
C PRO A 73 14.19 27.27 -3.36
N SER A 74 15.12 28.12 -2.92
CA SER A 74 14.86 29.16 -1.92
C SER A 74 13.87 30.24 -2.40
N THR A 75 13.72 30.38 -3.72
CA THR A 75 12.77 31.31 -4.36
C THR A 75 11.55 30.59 -4.93
N ARG A 76 11.24 29.39 -4.41
CA ARG A 76 10.19 28.49 -4.94
C ARG A 76 10.39 28.18 -6.43
N CYS A 77 11.64 28.07 -6.87
CA CYS A 77 12.02 27.79 -8.25
C CYS A 77 11.53 28.84 -9.28
N ARG A 78 11.21 30.07 -8.86
CA ARG A 78 10.75 31.14 -9.78
C ARG A 78 11.87 32.03 -10.30
N ASN A 79 12.96 32.14 -9.54
CA ASN A 79 14.12 32.96 -9.91
C ASN A 79 15.37 32.09 -10.04
N VAL A 80 16.29 32.47 -10.94
CA VAL A 80 17.58 31.78 -11.08
C VAL A 80 18.46 32.09 -9.87
N SER A 81 19.25 31.12 -9.43
CA SER A 81 20.21 31.34 -8.34
C SER A 81 21.27 32.38 -8.74
N LEU A 82 21.55 33.32 -7.85
CA LEU A 82 22.65 34.30 -8.02
C LEU A 82 24.03 33.65 -7.89
N ASN A 83 24.11 32.46 -7.28
CA ASN A 83 25.34 31.69 -7.15
C ASN A 83 25.48 30.75 -8.37
N ASN A 84 26.27 31.20 -9.36
CA ASN A 84 26.52 30.51 -10.64
C ASN A 84 27.20 29.13 -10.54
N MET A 85 27.49 28.59 -9.35
CA MET A 85 28.40 27.44 -9.23
C MET A 85 27.77 26.08 -9.61
N ILE A 86 26.45 25.88 -9.54
CA ILE A 86 25.81 24.66 -10.07
C ILE A 86 24.38 24.95 -10.56
N LYS A 87 24.19 25.18 -11.86
CA LYS A 87 22.85 25.14 -12.48
C LYS A 87 22.37 23.68 -12.52
N LYS A 88 21.49 23.31 -11.59
CA LYS A 88 20.80 22.01 -11.63
C LYS A 88 19.50 22.15 -12.41
N ASN A 89 19.31 21.28 -13.40
CA ASN A 89 18.04 21.17 -14.12
C ASN A 89 17.07 20.34 -13.27
N ARG A 90 15.96 20.93 -12.86
CA ARG A 90 14.92 20.30 -12.03
C ARG A 90 13.64 20.12 -12.82
N LYS A 91 13.75 19.46 -13.96
CA LYS A 91 12.66 19.23 -14.91
C LYS A 91 11.36 18.72 -14.24
N PHE A 92 11.48 17.84 -13.25
CA PHE A 92 10.34 17.19 -12.60
C PHE A 92 10.05 17.73 -11.19
N GLY A 93 10.65 18.85 -10.79
CA GLY A 93 10.32 19.52 -9.54
C GLY A 93 11.41 19.45 -8.48
N HIS A 94 11.09 20.01 -7.31
CA HIS A 94 11.93 20.02 -6.11
C HIS A 94 11.01 20.11 -4.88
N PHE A 95 11.40 19.52 -3.75
CA PHE A 95 10.59 19.52 -2.53
C PHE A 95 10.36 20.90 -1.89
N ASP A 96 11.05 21.95 -2.35
CA ASP A 96 10.82 23.34 -1.91
C ASP A 96 9.89 24.11 -2.85
N CYS A 97 9.46 23.50 -3.95
CA CYS A 97 8.76 24.15 -5.04
C CYS A 97 7.45 23.45 -5.32
N ASP A 98 6.50 24.22 -5.84
CA ASP A 98 5.30 23.68 -6.46
C ASP A 98 5.62 23.01 -7.81
N THR A 99 4.63 22.35 -8.40
CA THR A 99 4.82 21.39 -9.48
C THR A 99 5.12 22.06 -10.82
N PRO A 100 6.19 21.67 -11.54
CA PRO A 100 6.31 21.99 -12.95
C PRO A 100 5.28 21.22 -13.79
N ASN A 101 4.84 21.80 -14.91
CA ASN A 101 3.87 21.16 -15.80
C ASN A 101 4.36 19.79 -16.32
N GLU A 102 5.67 19.59 -16.45
CA GLU A 102 6.27 18.31 -16.85
C GLU A 102 5.93 17.17 -15.89
N LEU A 103 5.88 17.43 -14.57
CA LEU A 103 5.52 16.41 -13.59
C LEU A 103 4.01 16.10 -13.65
N LEU A 104 3.14 17.08 -13.93
CA LEU A 104 1.71 16.82 -14.19
C LEU A 104 1.53 15.90 -15.41
N ILE A 105 2.21 16.20 -16.53
CA ILE A 105 2.13 15.37 -17.74
C ILE A 105 2.69 13.97 -17.49
N SER A 106 3.83 13.87 -16.80
CA SER A 106 4.43 12.59 -16.39
C SER A 106 3.47 11.78 -15.53
N THR A 107 2.79 12.41 -14.57
CA THR A 107 1.78 11.77 -13.70
C THR A 107 0.69 11.08 -14.52
N LEU A 108 0.07 11.82 -15.45
CA LEU A 108 -1.04 11.31 -16.26
C LEU A 108 -0.56 10.25 -17.27
N SER A 109 0.65 10.42 -17.80
CA SER A 109 1.29 9.43 -18.68
C SER A 109 1.58 8.12 -17.95
N ALA A 110 2.09 8.20 -16.71
CA ALA A 110 2.38 7.04 -15.89
C ALA A 110 1.09 6.31 -15.49
N ALA A 111 0.07 7.02 -15.01
CA ALA A 111 -1.22 6.42 -14.69
C ALA A 111 -1.80 5.64 -15.88
N LYS A 112 -1.79 6.26 -17.07
CA LYS A 112 -2.26 5.63 -18.32
C LYS A 112 -1.42 4.40 -18.70
N LYS A 113 -0.09 4.47 -18.52
CA LYS A 113 0.82 3.36 -18.82
C LYS A 113 0.65 2.19 -17.85
N ILE A 114 0.42 2.47 -16.57
CA ILE A 114 0.20 1.48 -15.53
C ILE A 114 -1.14 0.78 -15.75
N ASP A 115 -2.22 1.56 -15.87
CA ASP A 115 -3.54 1.03 -16.13
C ASP A 115 -4.43 2.09 -16.80
N SER A 116 -4.79 1.84 -18.05
CA SER A 116 -5.72 2.66 -18.82
C SER A 116 -7.14 2.10 -18.84
N ASN A 117 -7.34 0.87 -18.36
CA ASN A 117 -8.63 0.18 -18.35
C ASN A 117 -9.33 0.36 -17.00
N ILE A 118 -9.72 1.61 -16.73
CA ILE A 118 -10.36 2.02 -15.49
C ILE A 118 -11.79 2.49 -15.74
N ASP A 119 -12.66 2.34 -14.74
CA ASP A 119 -14.08 2.66 -14.82
C ASP A 119 -14.33 4.17 -14.73
N PHE A 120 -13.58 4.86 -13.86
CA PHE A 120 -13.67 6.30 -13.65
C PHE A 120 -12.38 6.86 -13.02
N ILE A 121 -12.27 8.18 -12.96
CA ILE A 121 -11.20 8.93 -12.30
C ILE A 121 -11.83 9.89 -11.30
N ILE A 122 -11.23 10.01 -10.12
CA ILE A 122 -11.55 11.05 -9.15
C ILE A 122 -10.39 12.04 -9.14
N TRP A 123 -10.69 13.33 -9.31
CA TRP A 123 -9.73 14.40 -9.11
C TRP A 123 -10.17 15.24 -7.93
N LEU A 124 -9.41 15.21 -6.83
CA LEU A 124 -9.81 15.83 -5.55
C LEU A 124 -9.41 17.32 -5.44
N GLY A 125 -9.04 17.99 -6.53
CA GLY A 125 -8.82 19.45 -6.57
C GLY A 125 -7.39 19.91 -6.32
N ASP A 126 -7.25 21.21 -6.07
CA ASP A 126 -6.01 21.98 -5.87
C ASP A 126 -5.05 21.88 -7.07
N ALA A 127 -5.50 22.47 -8.18
CA ALA A 127 -4.71 22.55 -9.40
C ALA A 127 -3.56 23.55 -9.27
N THR A 128 -3.81 24.68 -8.62
CA THR A 128 -3.01 25.91 -8.69
C THR A 128 -1.94 25.99 -7.61
N SER A 129 -0.75 26.51 -7.95
CA SER A 129 0.33 26.77 -6.98
C SER A 129 -0.09 27.61 -5.77
N HIS A 130 0.65 27.47 -4.66
CA HIS A 130 0.42 28.21 -3.42
C HIS A 130 0.66 29.72 -3.58
N LEU A 131 1.53 30.13 -4.51
CA LEU A 131 1.98 31.51 -4.66
C LEU A 131 1.28 32.31 -5.77
N SER A 132 0.71 31.66 -6.79
CA SER A 132 0.04 32.35 -7.92
C SER A 132 -1.46 32.10 -7.92
N GLN A 133 -2.18 32.75 -7.00
CA GLN A 133 -3.63 32.59 -6.81
C GLN A 133 -4.45 33.73 -7.45
N SER A 134 -4.01 34.28 -8.59
CA SER A 134 -4.88 35.17 -9.37
C SER A 134 -5.96 34.35 -10.08
N ASP A 135 -7.16 34.91 -10.23
CA ASP A 135 -8.27 34.26 -10.95
C ASP A 135 -7.80 33.74 -12.33
N ASP A 136 -7.05 34.53 -13.11
CA ASP A 136 -6.51 34.12 -14.41
C ASP A 136 -5.58 32.89 -14.32
N THR A 137 -4.73 32.83 -13.29
CA THR A 137 -3.82 31.68 -13.10
C THR A 137 -4.61 30.44 -12.68
N ILE A 138 -5.58 30.62 -11.78
CA ILE A 138 -6.45 29.53 -11.32
C ILE A 138 -7.21 28.92 -12.51
N LEU A 139 -7.80 29.77 -13.35
CA LEU A 139 -8.56 29.34 -14.51
C LEU A 139 -7.66 28.66 -15.55
N SER A 140 -6.50 29.24 -15.87
CA SER A 140 -5.54 28.70 -16.83
C SER A 140 -4.98 27.33 -16.41
N VAL A 141 -4.59 27.17 -15.13
CA VAL A 141 -4.06 25.91 -14.63
C VAL A 141 -5.13 24.81 -14.59
N ASN A 142 -6.35 25.15 -14.15
CA ASN A 142 -7.47 24.21 -14.15
C ASN A 142 -7.91 23.84 -15.58
N GLU A 143 -7.83 24.77 -16.54
CA GLU A 143 -8.04 24.48 -17.97
C GLU A 143 -7.01 23.47 -18.49
N ASN A 144 -5.73 23.71 -18.21
CA ASN A 144 -4.64 22.84 -18.62
C ASN A 144 -4.81 21.42 -18.05
N PHE A 145 -5.11 21.28 -16.75
CA PHE A 145 -5.37 19.97 -16.15
C PHE A 145 -6.58 19.29 -16.82
N SER A 146 -7.70 20.01 -17.01
CA SER A 146 -8.89 19.45 -17.66
C SER A 146 -8.60 18.93 -19.07
N GLN A 147 -7.80 19.65 -19.84
CA GLN A 147 -7.38 19.23 -21.18
C GLN A 147 -6.43 18.02 -21.13
N GLU A 148 -5.43 18.03 -20.25
CA GLU A 148 -4.47 16.93 -20.16
C GLU A 148 -5.13 15.64 -19.64
N LEU A 149 -6.06 15.71 -18.68
CA LEU A 149 -6.88 14.57 -18.27
C LEU A 149 -7.65 14.00 -19.46
N ARG A 150 -8.35 14.85 -20.23
CA ARG A 150 -9.14 14.42 -21.38
C ARG A 150 -8.26 13.85 -22.50
N LYS A 151 -7.07 14.39 -22.70
CA LYS A 151 -6.09 13.89 -23.68
C LYS A 151 -5.56 12.51 -23.30
N HIS A 152 -5.24 12.27 -22.02
CA HIS A 152 -4.75 10.98 -21.56
C HIS A 152 -5.87 9.94 -21.47
N PHE A 153 -7.05 10.33 -20.97
CA PHE A 153 -8.22 9.47 -20.72
C PHE A 153 -9.47 9.99 -21.46
N PRO A 154 -9.53 9.82 -22.79
CA PRO A 154 -10.55 10.47 -23.63
C PRO A 154 -11.99 10.06 -23.31
N LYS A 155 -12.21 8.81 -22.91
CA LYS A 155 -13.55 8.22 -22.73
C LYS A 155 -13.91 7.95 -21.27
N THR A 156 -12.99 8.18 -20.35
CA THR A 156 -13.19 7.86 -18.94
C THR A 156 -13.99 8.95 -18.24
N LEU A 157 -14.94 8.56 -17.38
CA LEU A 157 -15.66 9.47 -16.52
C LEU A 157 -14.70 10.10 -15.52
N VAL A 158 -14.74 11.42 -15.36
CA VAL A 158 -13.93 12.14 -14.38
C VAL A 158 -14.86 12.83 -13.40
N ILE A 159 -14.61 12.65 -12.10
CA ILE A 159 -15.35 13.29 -11.02
C ILE A 159 -14.43 14.31 -10.35
N PRO A 160 -14.40 15.57 -10.83
CA PRO A 160 -13.58 16.62 -10.24
C PRO A 160 -14.23 17.23 -8.98
N VAL A 161 -13.42 17.52 -7.98
CA VAL A 161 -13.77 18.26 -6.76
C VAL A 161 -12.96 19.55 -6.75
N LEU A 162 -13.55 20.65 -6.27
CA LEU A 162 -12.82 21.90 -6.11
C LEU A 162 -11.99 21.87 -4.82
N GLY A 163 -10.72 22.21 -4.94
CA GLY A 163 -9.86 22.49 -3.81
C GLY A 163 -9.94 23.94 -3.35
N ASN A 164 -9.28 24.25 -2.24
CA ASN A 164 -9.30 25.62 -1.71
C ASN A 164 -8.44 26.59 -2.54
N HIS A 165 -7.45 26.10 -3.29
CA HIS A 165 -6.67 26.87 -4.27
C HIS A 165 -7.35 26.98 -5.64
N ASP A 166 -8.54 26.40 -5.82
CA ASP A 166 -9.35 26.52 -7.04
C ASP A 166 -10.47 27.58 -6.93
N VAL A 167 -10.55 28.27 -5.78
CA VAL A 167 -11.56 29.31 -5.55
C VAL A 167 -11.14 30.61 -6.21
N ILE A 168 -11.88 31.04 -7.25
CA ILE A 168 -11.69 32.37 -7.84
C ILE A 168 -12.23 33.47 -6.92
N LEU A 169 -11.39 34.47 -6.64
CA LEU A 169 -11.58 35.41 -5.53
C LEU A 169 -12.22 36.74 -5.97
N LYS A 170 -11.94 37.20 -7.19
CA LYS A 170 -12.40 38.50 -7.71
C LYS A 170 -13.69 38.41 -8.51
N ALA A 171 -14.04 37.22 -9.00
CA ALA A 171 -15.28 36.98 -9.72
C ALA A 171 -16.53 37.34 -8.89
N ASN A 172 -17.59 37.76 -9.58
CA ASN A 172 -18.88 37.94 -8.92
C ASN A 172 -19.34 36.61 -8.32
N ARG A 173 -19.63 36.61 -7.02
CA ARG A 173 -20.00 35.42 -6.24
C ARG A 173 -21.10 34.59 -6.90
N SER A 174 -22.07 35.27 -7.52
CA SER A 174 -23.22 34.64 -8.19
C SER A 174 -22.90 33.94 -9.51
N THR A 175 -21.79 34.32 -10.17
CA THR A 175 -21.41 33.79 -11.49
C THR A 175 -20.09 33.04 -11.48
N ARG A 176 -19.40 32.96 -10.33
CA ARG A 176 -18.05 32.43 -10.24
C ARG A 176 -17.92 31.00 -10.74
N PHE A 177 -18.87 30.12 -10.40
CA PHE A 177 -18.82 28.72 -10.82
C PHE A 177 -19.22 28.56 -12.29
N ILE A 178 -20.06 29.47 -12.81
CA ILE A 178 -20.37 29.54 -14.24
C ILE A 178 -19.14 29.96 -15.03
N GLN A 179 -18.42 30.97 -14.54
CA GLN A 179 -17.16 31.41 -15.13
C GLN A 179 -16.13 30.29 -15.09
N PHE A 180 -15.90 29.71 -13.91
CA PHE A 180 -15.00 28.58 -13.71
C PHE A 180 -15.33 27.43 -14.67
N TYR A 181 -16.59 26.99 -14.73
CA TYR A 181 -17.02 25.90 -15.61
C TYR A 181 -16.65 26.14 -17.09
N LYS A 182 -16.89 27.36 -17.56
CA LYS A 182 -16.67 27.75 -18.97
C LYS A 182 -15.20 27.88 -19.29
N GLU A 183 -14.45 28.65 -18.49
CA GLU A 183 -13.07 29.02 -18.80
C GLU A 183 -12.10 27.86 -18.57
N THR A 184 -12.38 26.97 -17.60
CA THR A 184 -11.55 25.77 -17.35
C THR A 184 -11.90 24.61 -18.27
N LYS A 185 -12.83 24.79 -19.21
CA LYS A 185 -13.38 23.71 -20.07
C LYS A 185 -13.82 22.49 -19.24
N TYR A 186 -14.40 22.73 -18.07
CA TYR A 186 -14.87 21.67 -17.18
C TYR A 186 -15.95 20.80 -17.82
N ASN A 187 -16.63 21.27 -18.87
CA ASN A 187 -17.51 20.46 -19.71
C ASN A 187 -16.81 19.27 -20.38
N LEU A 188 -15.48 19.29 -20.51
CA LEU A 188 -14.70 18.12 -20.93
C LEU A 188 -14.67 17.03 -19.86
N LEU A 189 -14.91 17.36 -18.60
CA LEU A 189 -14.85 16.44 -17.46
C LEU A 189 -16.25 16.14 -16.91
N LEU A 190 -17.00 17.19 -16.60
CA LEU A 190 -18.33 17.18 -15.98
C LEU A 190 -19.39 17.61 -17.01
N ASN A 191 -19.94 16.62 -17.70
CA ASN A 191 -21.06 16.79 -18.64
C ASN A 191 -22.24 15.89 -18.24
N ASP A 192 -22.85 16.21 -17.11
CA ASP A 192 -24.01 15.49 -16.55
C ASP A 192 -25.12 16.49 -16.20
N ASP A 193 -26.30 16.32 -16.81
CA ASP A 193 -27.43 17.25 -16.69
C ASP A 193 -27.98 17.35 -15.26
N ASN A 194 -27.78 16.33 -14.43
CA ASN A 194 -28.23 16.33 -13.03
C ASN A 194 -27.20 17.00 -12.12
N ALA A 195 -25.90 16.87 -12.44
CA ALA A 195 -24.81 17.45 -11.66
C ALA A 195 -24.59 18.94 -11.96
N LEU A 196 -24.77 19.34 -13.23
CA LEU A 196 -24.43 20.68 -13.70
C LEU A 196 -25.16 21.82 -12.94
N PRO A 197 -26.48 21.76 -12.67
CA PRO A 197 -27.18 22.85 -11.99
C PRO A 197 -26.62 23.16 -10.60
N THR A 198 -26.25 22.13 -9.81
CA THR A 198 -25.69 22.35 -8.47
C THR A 198 -24.23 22.76 -8.53
N PHE A 199 -23.47 22.26 -9.51
CA PHE A 199 -22.09 22.71 -9.72
C PHE A 199 -22.06 24.21 -10.06
N LEU A 200 -22.88 24.65 -11.01
CA LEU A 200 -22.98 26.07 -11.38
C LEU A 200 -23.48 26.96 -10.24
N LYS A 201 -24.21 26.38 -9.28
CA LYS A 201 -24.70 27.08 -8.09
C LYS A 201 -23.62 27.25 -7.01
N GLY A 202 -22.85 26.20 -6.72
CA GLY A 202 -21.99 26.20 -5.53
C GLY A 202 -20.70 25.38 -5.62
N GLY A 203 -20.35 24.86 -6.80
CA GLY A 203 -19.18 24.00 -7.01
C GLY A 203 -19.32 22.59 -6.42
N TYR A 204 -20.53 22.18 -6.04
CA TYR A 204 -20.83 20.86 -5.47
C TYR A 204 -21.92 20.15 -6.27
N TYR A 205 -21.89 18.83 -6.28
CA TYR A 205 -22.83 18.04 -7.07
C TYR A 205 -22.79 16.55 -6.70
N SER A 206 -23.69 15.78 -7.30
CA SER A 206 -23.68 14.33 -7.21
C SER A 206 -23.83 13.67 -8.57
N ILE A 207 -23.12 12.57 -8.80
CA ILE A 207 -23.26 11.73 -10.00
C ILE A 207 -23.69 10.33 -9.55
N ARG A 208 -24.67 9.74 -10.25
CA ARG A 208 -25.07 8.34 -10.05
C ARG A 208 -24.45 7.49 -11.16
N PHE A 209 -23.46 6.69 -10.79
CA PHE A 209 -22.79 5.76 -11.68
C PHE A 209 -23.43 4.37 -11.58
N ARG A 210 -23.96 3.88 -12.70
CA ARG A 210 -24.63 2.59 -12.80
C ARG A 210 -23.62 1.50 -13.09
N THR A 211 -23.56 0.46 -12.25
CA THR A 211 -22.89 -0.80 -12.57
C THR A 211 -23.92 -1.86 -12.96
N LEU A 212 -23.60 -2.66 -13.97
CA LEU A 212 -24.45 -3.74 -14.46
C LEU A 212 -23.66 -5.04 -14.47
N ILE A 213 -23.93 -5.92 -13.51
CA ILE A 213 -23.27 -7.23 -13.38
C ILE A 213 -24.36 -8.30 -13.25
N ASN A 214 -24.32 -9.34 -14.09
CA ASN A 214 -25.27 -10.46 -14.07
C ASN A 214 -26.75 -10.03 -14.05
N LYS A 215 -27.10 -9.02 -14.86
CA LYS A 215 -28.44 -8.40 -14.94
C LYS A 215 -28.91 -7.67 -13.67
N ARG A 216 -28.09 -7.60 -12.61
CA ARG A 216 -28.35 -6.78 -11.43
C ARG A 216 -27.78 -5.38 -11.66
N GLN A 217 -28.60 -4.37 -11.41
CA GLN A 217 -28.20 -2.98 -11.43
C GLN A 217 -27.92 -2.52 -10.00
N THR A 218 -26.72 -2.00 -9.76
CA THR A 218 -26.37 -1.28 -8.54
C THR A 218 -25.86 0.11 -8.90
N PHE A 219 -25.95 1.04 -7.95
CA PHE A 219 -25.65 2.45 -8.18
C PHE A 219 -24.64 2.94 -7.13
N LEU A 220 -23.49 3.38 -7.64
CA LEU A 220 -22.49 4.11 -6.89
C LEU A 220 -22.77 5.60 -7.07
N ARG A 221 -23.10 6.30 -5.97
CA ARG A 221 -23.31 7.74 -5.97
C ARG A 221 -22.05 8.43 -5.48
N PHE A 222 -21.44 9.24 -6.33
CA PHE A 222 -20.41 10.19 -5.94
C PHE A 222 -21.11 11.45 -5.41
N ILE A 223 -20.69 11.92 -4.24
CA ILE A 223 -21.14 13.21 -3.70
C ILE A 223 -19.89 14.08 -3.53
N ALA A 224 -19.70 15.03 -4.43
CA ALA A 224 -18.60 15.98 -4.41
C ALA A 224 -19.02 17.21 -3.63
N LEU A 225 -18.43 17.39 -2.44
CA LEU A 225 -18.62 18.58 -1.63
C LEU A 225 -17.61 19.66 -2.03
N ASN A 226 -18.06 20.91 -2.12
CA ASN A 226 -17.16 22.05 -2.12
C ASN A 226 -16.85 22.40 -0.66
N THR A 227 -15.74 21.85 -0.15
CA THR A 227 -15.37 21.96 1.26
C THR A 227 -14.65 23.25 1.60
N ALA A 228 -14.17 24.00 0.61
CA ALA A 228 -13.51 25.29 0.81
C ALA A 228 -14.43 26.28 1.56
N MET A 229 -15.74 26.26 1.29
CA MET A 229 -16.70 27.15 1.96
C MET A 229 -16.90 26.88 3.47
N PHE A 230 -16.41 25.74 3.96
CA PHE A 230 -16.46 25.41 5.38
C PHE A 230 -15.17 25.78 6.12
N GLN A 231 -14.09 26.09 5.40
CA GLN A 231 -12.83 26.49 6.00
C GLN A 231 -12.91 27.92 6.55
N PRO A 232 -12.50 28.16 7.81
CA PRO A 232 -12.50 29.51 8.37
C PRO A 232 -11.75 30.53 7.50
N GLN A 233 -10.67 30.14 6.83
CA GLN A 233 -9.85 31.05 6.01
C GLN A 233 -10.55 31.49 4.71
N TYR A 234 -11.52 30.73 4.22
CA TYR A 234 -12.18 30.97 2.94
C TYR A 234 -13.63 31.41 3.07
N MET A 235 -14.20 31.39 4.28
CA MET A 235 -15.61 31.75 4.53
C MET A 235 -15.97 33.13 4.00
N ASP A 236 -15.07 34.11 4.10
CA ASP A 236 -15.35 35.49 3.65
C ASP A 236 -15.52 35.61 2.13
N TYR A 237 -15.04 34.64 1.35
CA TYR A 237 -15.24 34.60 -0.10
C TYR A 237 -16.63 34.07 -0.48
N PHE A 238 -17.36 33.44 0.44
CA PHE A 238 -18.70 32.91 0.19
C PHE A 238 -19.79 33.82 0.78
N ASP A 239 -20.96 33.85 0.16
CA ASP A 239 -22.15 34.39 0.79
C ASP A 239 -22.50 33.55 2.03
N SER A 240 -22.94 34.21 3.10
CA SER A 240 -23.36 33.57 4.35
C SER A 240 -24.40 32.44 4.16
N ASN A 241 -25.17 32.47 3.07
CA ASN A 241 -26.16 31.46 2.75
C ASN A 241 -25.58 30.24 2.01
N GLU A 242 -24.52 30.39 1.21
CA GLU A 242 -23.96 29.32 0.37
C GLU A 242 -23.61 28.04 1.18
N PRO A 243 -22.90 28.11 2.32
CA PRO A 243 -22.66 26.92 3.16
C PRO A 243 -23.93 26.25 3.65
N ASN A 244 -24.97 27.03 3.98
CA ASN A 244 -26.25 26.48 4.45
C ASN A 244 -27.01 25.78 3.33
N GLU A 245 -26.99 26.34 2.12
CA GLU A 245 -27.60 25.73 0.95
C GLU A 245 -26.92 24.41 0.59
N GLN A 246 -25.58 24.34 0.62
CA GLN A 246 -24.85 23.09 0.41
C GLN A 246 -25.23 22.04 1.46
N ILE A 247 -25.31 22.42 2.74
CA ILE A 247 -25.70 21.49 3.82
C ILE A 247 -27.13 20.96 3.61
N MET A 248 -28.08 21.84 3.21
CA MET A 248 -29.45 21.43 2.90
C MET A 248 -29.50 20.48 1.70
N TRP A 249 -28.77 20.81 0.64
CA TRP A 249 -28.62 19.96 -0.53
C TRP A 249 -27.99 18.61 -0.18
N PHE A 250 -26.95 18.59 0.65
CA PHE A 250 -26.27 17.37 1.08
C PHE A 250 -27.22 16.45 1.86
N ASN A 251 -28.00 17.01 2.80
CA ASN A 251 -29.01 16.25 3.54
C ASN A 251 -30.05 15.62 2.60
N LYS A 252 -30.56 16.39 1.62
CA LYS A 252 -31.50 15.87 0.62
C LYS A 252 -30.87 14.78 -0.23
N THR A 253 -29.63 14.99 -0.69
CA THR A 253 -28.91 14.04 -1.55
C THR A 253 -28.62 12.72 -0.83
N MET A 254 -28.26 12.78 0.46
CA MET A 254 -28.08 11.58 1.29
C MET A 254 -29.41 10.88 1.59
N PHE A 255 -30.49 11.64 1.81
CA PHE A 255 -31.84 11.07 1.93
C PHE A 255 -32.26 10.32 0.66
N ASP A 256 -32.04 10.93 -0.51
CA ASP A 256 -32.33 10.30 -1.80
C ASP A 256 -31.46 9.05 -2.02
N ALA A 257 -30.17 9.11 -1.65
CA ALA A 257 -29.28 7.95 -1.72
C ALA A 257 -29.76 6.80 -0.83
N HIS A 258 -30.20 7.11 0.39
CA HIS A 258 -30.79 6.12 1.29
C HIS A 258 -32.04 5.47 0.68
N ASN A 259 -33.00 6.26 0.21
CA ASN A 259 -34.26 5.73 -0.34
C ASN A 259 -34.06 4.90 -1.61
N LEU A 260 -33.05 5.23 -2.41
CA LEU A 260 -32.71 4.52 -3.63
C LEU A 260 -31.73 3.36 -3.41
N ASN A 261 -31.31 3.12 -2.17
CA ASN A 261 -30.27 2.13 -1.82
C ASN A 261 -28.96 2.32 -2.59
N ASP A 262 -28.61 3.57 -2.89
CA ASP A 262 -27.33 3.90 -3.50
C ASP A 262 -26.21 3.72 -2.46
N ARG A 263 -25.05 3.24 -2.91
CA ARG A 263 -23.81 3.26 -2.12
C ARG A 263 -23.05 4.55 -2.41
N VAL A 264 -22.50 5.20 -1.40
CA VAL A 264 -21.97 6.56 -1.51
C VAL A 264 -20.45 6.57 -1.33
N LEU A 265 -19.73 7.15 -2.30
CA LEU A 265 -18.39 7.69 -2.08
C LEU A 265 -18.51 9.19 -1.84
N LEU A 266 -18.15 9.61 -0.63
CA LEU A 266 -18.13 11.02 -0.27
C LEU A 266 -16.78 11.61 -0.66
N LEU A 267 -16.79 12.70 -1.41
CA LEU A 267 -15.57 13.34 -1.92
C LEU A 267 -15.46 14.74 -1.34
N ALA A 268 -14.29 15.05 -0.78
CA ALA A 268 -14.03 16.27 -0.06
C ALA A 268 -12.57 16.65 -0.27
N HIS A 269 -12.24 17.83 -0.82
CA HIS A 269 -10.84 18.22 -0.94
C HIS A 269 -10.20 18.36 0.45
N VAL A 270 -10.76 19.25 1.26
CA VAL A 270 -10.34 19.47 2.64
C VAL A 270 -10.94 18.35 3.50
N PRO A 271 -10.19 17.68 4.38
CA PRO A 271 -10.73 16.61 5.23
C PRO A 271 -11.55 17.16 6.40
N PHE A 272 -12.40 16.29 6.97
CA PHE A 272 -13.02 16.52 8.28
C PHE A 272 -11.98 16.41 9.41
N GLY A 273 -12.23 17.07 10.55
CA GLY A 273 -11.42 16.93 11.75
C GLY A 273 -10.37 18.03 11.92
N ILE A 274 -9.19 17.63 12.41
CA ILE A 274 -8.18 18.56 12.98
C ILE A 274 -6.85 18.41 12.26
N ASN A 275 -6.22 19.53 11.94
CA ASN A 275 -4.82 19.61 11.57
C ASN A 275 -3.97 19.44 12.83
N GLU A 276 -3.44 18.24 13.05
CA GLU A 276 -2.67 17.87 14.23
C GLU A 276 -1.33 18.59 14.34
N ASN A 277 -0.76 19.00 13.20
CA ASN A 277 0.53 19.70 13.15
C ASN A 277 0.41 21.20 13.43
N LEU A 278 -0.66 21.82 12.92
CA LEU A 278 -0.91 23.26 13.05
C LEU A 278 -1.97 23.61 14.11
N LEU A 279 -2.55 22.58 14.76
CA LEU A 279 -3.48 22.69 15.88
C LEU A 279 -4.71 23.56 15.60
N TYR A 280 -5.39 23.30 14.48
CA TYR A 280 -6.67 23.94 14.16
C TYR A 280 -7.65 22.96 13.51
N LYS A 281 -8.95 23.27 13.56
CA LYS A 281 -10.00 22.49 12.86
C LYS A 281 -10.07 22.89 11.40
N PHE A 282 -10.14 21.91 10.50
CA PHE A 282 -10.28 22.20 9.07
C PHE A 282 -11.55 23.00 8.77
N TYR A 283 -12.64 22.70 9.46
CA TYR A 283 -13.92 23.36 9.27
C TYR A 283 -14.31 24.22 10.46
N HIS A 284 -15.04 25.29 10.17
CA HIS A 284 -15.77 26.03 11.18
C HIS A 284 -16.77 25.09 11.89
N ILE A 285 -16.72 25.06 13.22
CA ILE A 285 -17.41 24.05 14.06
C ILE A 285 -18.92 23.94 13.78
N LYS A 286 -19.58 25.08 13.53
CA LYS A 286 -21.01 25.16 13.16
C LYS A 286 -21.36 24.29 11.95
N TYR A 287 -20.51 24.28 10.92
CA TYR A 287 -20.77 23.54 9.68
C TYR A 287 -20.38 22.08 9.83
N GLU A 288 -19.24 21.80 10.47
CA GLU A 288 -18.80 20.42 10.70
C GLU A 288 -19.83 19.62 11.50
N GLN A 289 -20.37 20.17 12.58
CA GLN A 289 -21.39 19.48 13.39
C GLN A 289 -22.65 19.14 12.59
N ARG A 290 -23.08 20.02 11.68
CA ARG A 290 -24.25 19.79 10.83
C ARG A 290 -23.99 18.76 9.72
N LEU A 291 -22.79 18.76 9.14
CA LEU A 291 -22.38 17.74 8.18
C LEU A 291 -22.27 16.37 8.87
N LEU A 292 -21.64 16.31 10.04
CA LEU A 292 -21.50 15.08 10.83
C LEU A 292 -22.87 14.56 11.32
N SER A 293 -23.84 15.43 11.61
CA SER A 293 -25.19 14.97 11.97
C SER A 293 -25.92 14.29 10.80
N ILE A 294 -25.74 14.81 9.58
CA ILE A 294 -26.25 14.17 8.35
C ILE A 294 -25.53 12.84 8.12
N ILE A 295 -24.19 12.81 8.26
CA ILE A 295 -23.39 11.59 8.14
C ILE A 295 -23.85 10.54 9.15
N ASN A 296 -24.07 10.92 10.41
CA ASN A 296 -24.58 10.01 11.44
C ASN A 296 -25.93 9.39 11.08
N LYS A 297 -26.77 10.12 10.34
CA LYS A 297 -28.10 9.64 9.92
C LYS A 297 -28.04 8.64 8.77
N TYR A 298 -27.06 8.76 7.87
CA TYR A 298 -27.01 8.01 6.62
C TYR A 298 -25.70 7.23 6.40
N SER A 299 -24.94 6.97 7.47
CA SER A 299 -23.61 6.38 7.42
C SER A 299 -23.57 4.97 6.81
N SER A 300 -24.66 4.21 6.92
CA SER A 300 -24.78 2.87 6.32
C SER A 300 -24.69 2.88 4.78
N ASN A 301 -25.02 4.00 4.13
CA ASN A 301 -24.86 4.16 2.69
C ASN A 301 -23.42 4.53 2.30
N ILE A 302 -22.64 5.13 3.21
CA ILE A 302 -21.30 5.65 2.92
C ILE A 302 -20.29 4.50 2.94
N ILE A 303 -19.61 4.28 1.81
CA ILE A 303 -18.52 3.31 1.68
C ILE A 303 -17.26 3.86 2.37
N MET A 304 -16.85 5.06 1.95
CA MET A 304 -15.64 5.76 2.35
C MET A 304 -15.77 7.24 2.00
N CYS A 305 -15.08 8.10 2.76
CA CYS A 305 -14.80 9.47 2.36
C CYS A 305 -13.37 9.55 1.79
N LEU A 306 -13.22 10.09 0.58
CA LEU A 306 -11.91 10.32 -0.05
C LEU A 306 -11.58 11.80 0.03
N SER A 307 -10.41 12.12 0.59
CA SER A 307 -9.98 13.50 0.81
C SER A 307 -8.52 13.77 0.49
N ALA A 308 -8.13 15.04 0.50
CA ALA A 308 -6.80 15.50 0.12
C ALA A 308 -6.32 16.66 1.02
N HIS A 309 -5.78 17.76 0.47
CA HIS A 309 -5.35 19.00 1.13
C HIS A 309 -4.10 18.87 2.02
N ARG A 310 -3.83 17.68 2.55
CA ARG A 310 -2.75 17.45 3.52
C ARG A 310 -1.42 17.11 2.88
N HIS A 311 -1.41 16.78 1.59
CA HIS A 311 -0.23 16.33 0.86
C HIS A 311 0.43 15.10 1.51
N GLN A 312 -0.31 14.36 2.32
CA GLN A 312 0.20 13.27 3.15
C GLN A 312 -0.72 12.07 3.01
N ASP A 313 -0.09 10.90 2.96
CA ASP A 313 -0.79 9.63 3.07
C ASP A 313 -1.30 9.44 4.50
N LEU A 314 -2.61 9.55 4.69
CA LEU A 314 -3.22 9.40 6.00
C LEU A 314 -4.60 8.82 5.87
N PHE A 315 -5.07 8.24 6.96
CA PHE A 315 -6.47 7.87 7.10
C PHE A 315 -6.95 8.18 8.49
N ARG A 316 -8.25 8.42 8.59
CA ARG A 316 -8.95 8.72 9.84
C ARG A 316 -10.26 7.97 9.86
N VAL A 317 -10.79 7.79 11.05
CA VAL A 317 -12.15 7.26 11.22
C VAL A 317 -12.92 8.19 12.12
N TYR A 318 -14.00 8.75 11.57
CA TYR A 318 -15.03 9.36 12.37
C TYR A 318 -15.90 8.25 12.97
N SER A 319 -16.01 8.22 14.30
CA SER A 319 -16.87 7.27 15.01
C SER A 319 -17.80 7.99 15.98
N SER A 320 -19.06 7.56 16.02
CA SER A 320 -20.05 7.91 17.05
C SER A 320 -20.73 6.61 17.54
N LEU A 321 -21.79 6.71 18.35
CA LEU A 321 -22.49 5.55 18.91
C LEU A 321 -22.93 4.53 17.85
N ASN A 322 -23.44 5.00 16.71
CA ASN A 322 -24.04 4.16 15.66
C ASN A 322 -23.39 4.38 14.28
N THR A 323 -22.25 5.06 14.19
CA THR A 323 -21.66 5.44 12.91
C THR A 323 -20.16 5.24 12.94
N THR A 324 -19.65 4.66 11.85
CA THR A 324 -18.22 4.56 11.56
C THR A 324 -18.04 4.97 10.11
N MET A 325 -17.30 6.04 9.87
CA MET A 325 -16.97 6.52 8.54
C MET A 325 -15.46 6.65 8.41
N GLY A 326 -14.87 5.84 7.54
CA GLY A 326 -13.48 5.97 7.13
C GLY A 326 -13.28 7.18 6.22
N ILE A 327 -12.16 7.86 6.41
CA ILE A 327 -11.70 8.99 5.61
C ILE A 327 -10.28 8.66 5.17
N ILE A 328 -10.03 8.60 3.88
CA ILE A 328 -8.70 8.38 3.31
C ILE A 328 -8.20 9.69 2.72
N GLY A 329 -7.14 10.23 3.34
CA GLY A 329 -6.37 11.35 2.84
C GLY A 329 -5.32 10.89 1.83
N HIS A 330 -5.21 11.60 0.72
CA HIS A 330 -4.31 11.28 -0.36
C HIS A 330 -3.04 12.15 -0.29
N PRO A 331 -1.85 11.57 -0.55
CA PRO A 331 -0.65 12.36 -0.83
C PRO A 331 -0.83 13.17 -2.12
N SER A 332 -0.07 14.26 -2.24
CA SER A 332 -0.16 15.19 -3.36
C SER A 332 0.68 14.74 -4.55
N ILE A 333 0.36 15.27 -5.73
CA ILE A 333 1.30 15.29 -6.87
C ILE A 333 2.39 16.34 -6.63
N SER A 334 2.09 17.44 -5.93
CA SER A 334 3.11 18.42 -5.56
C SER A 334 4.12 17.86 -4.55
N PRO A 335 5.44 17.96 -4.79
CA PRO A 335 6.46 17.56 -3.83
C PRO A 335 6.66 18.59 -2.71
N ILE A 336 5.98 19.74 -2.77
CA ILE A 336 6.26 20.87 -1.89
C ILE A 336 6.19 20.52 -0.39
N GLY A 337 7.16 21.01 0.37
CA GLY A 337 7.20 20.96 1.82
C GLY A 337 7.74 19.65 2.42
N TYR A 338 8.34 18.76 1.63
CA TYR A 338 8.84 17.45 2.08
C TYR A 338 7.77 16.64 2.85
N LEU A 339 6.50 16.79 2.46
CA LEU A 339 5.37 16.15 3.14
C LEU A 339 5.19 14.69 2.68
N SER A 340 5.34 14.46 1.37
CA SER A 340 5.39 13.14 0.74
C SER A 340 6.14 13.24 -0.60
N GLN A 341 6.53 12.10 -1.16
CA GLN A 341 6.88 12.06 -2.59
C GLN A 341 5.61 12.29 -3.43
N PRO A 342 5.71 12.94 -4.60
CA PRO A 342 4.61 13.00 -5.55
C PRO A 342 3.99 11.63 -5.75
N SER A 343 2.69 11.51 -5.58
CA SER A 343 2.03 10.20 -5.51
C SER A 343 0.66 10.20 -6.16
N ILE A 344 0.29 9.04 -6.70
CA ILE A 344 -1.04 8.75 -7.24
C ILE A 344 -1.52 7.40 -6.72
N ARG A 345 -2.84 7.20 -6.72
CA ARG A 345 -3.43 5.99 -6.13
C ARG A 345 -4.44 5.35 -7.07
N LYS A 346 -4.26 4.05 -7.33
CA LYS A 346 -5.23 3.21 -8.03
C LYS A 346 -6.01 2.42 -7.00
N TYR A 347 -7.33 2.48 -7.08
CA TYR A 347 -8.21 1.70 -6.22
C TYR A 347 -8.78 0.52 -6.97
N SER A 348 -8.97 -0.58 -6.25
CA SER A 348 -9.77 -1.73 -6.67
C SER A 348 -11.08 -1.74 -5.89
N TYR A 349 -12.16 -2.16 -6.54
CA TYR A 349 -13.47 -2.32 -5.91
C TYR A 349 -14.26 -3.44 -6.58
N ASP A 350 -15.19 -4.05 -5.87
CA ASP A 350 -16.09 -5.05 -6.46
C ASP A 350 -17.32 -4.38 -7.08
N ARG A 351 -17.49 -4.47 -8.40
CA ARG A 351 -18.60 -3.83 -9.15
C ARG A 351 -19.99 -4.33 -8.74
N LYS A 352 -20.07 -5.49 -8.09
CA LYS A 352 -21.33 -6.09 -7.64
C LYS A 352 -21.78 -5.54 -6.28
N SER A 353 -20.90 -5.56 -5.28
CA SER A 353 -21.15 -5.09 -3.91
C SER A 353 -20.87 -3.60 -3.72
N LEU A 354 -20.10 -3.00 -4.63
CA LEU A 354 -19.59 -1.62 -4.59
C LEU A 354 -18.70 -1.34 -3.37
N ILE A 355 -18.08 -2.37 -2.80
CA ILE A 355 -17.13 -2.25 -1.69
C ILE A 355 -15.73 -2.02 -2.26
N LEU A 356 -14.99 -1.07 -1.67
CA LEU A 356 -13.57 -0.90 -1.96
C LEU A 356 -12.81 -2.12 -1.44
N THR A 357 -11.96 -2.70 -2.27
CA THR A 357 -11.20 -3.90 -1.91
C THR A 357 -9.78 -3.52 -1.48
N ASP A 358 -9.09 -2.71 -2.28
CA ASP A 358 -7.70 -2.35 -2.00
C ASP A 358 -7.32 -1.03 -2.68
N TYR A 359 -6.11 -0.56 -2.40
CA TYR A 359 -5.46 0.43 -3.25
C TYR A 359 -3.96 0.17 -3.42
N GLU A 360 -3.44 0.63 -4.55
CA GLU A 360 -2.03 0.65 -4.90
C GLU A 360 -1.59 2.10 -5.00
N GLN A 361 -0.55 2.46 -4.24
CA GLN A 361 0.10 3.75 -4.33
C GLN A 361 1.32 3.66 -5.22
N TYR A 362 1.45 4.63 -6.12
CA TYR A 362 2.63 4.83 -6.94
C TYR A 362 3.22 6.20 -6.61
N SER A 363 4.53 6.29 -6.53
CA SER A 363 5.24 7.52 -6.18
C SER A 363 6.33 7.82 -7.20
N PHE A 364 6.68 9.10 -7.32
CA PHE A 364 7.74 9.58 -8.21
C PHE A 364 8.97 10.00 -7.40
N ASN A 365 10.12 9.41 -7.71
CA ASN A 365 11.37 9.74 -7.04
C ASN A 365 11.97 11.06 -7.57
N VAL A 366 11.67 12.17 -6.90
CA VAL A 366 12.14 13.52 -7.29
C VAL A 366 13.67 13.61 -7.31
N HIS A 367 14.36 12.99 -6.36
CA HIS A 367 15.84 13.04 -6.30
C HIS A 367 16.49 12.22 -7.41
N GLU A 368 15.97 11.03 -7.70
CA GLU A 368 16.44 10.24 -8.83
C GLU A 368 16.15 10.97 -10.15
N ALA A 369 14.99 11.59 -10.29
CA ALA A 369 14.62 12.38 -11.44
C ALA A 369 15.55 13.59 -11.62
N GLU A 370 15.95 14.27 -10.55
CA GLU A 370 16.93 15.37 -10.60
C GLU A 370 18.30 14.88 -11.09
N ARG A 371 18.73 13.67 -10.67
CA ARG A 371 20.01 13.10 -11.11
C ARG A 371 19.99 12.60 -12.55
N THR A 372 18.90 11.92 -12.94
CA THR A 372 18.82 11.17 -14.20
C THR A 372 18.11 11.93 -15.32
N GLN A 373 17.33 12.96 -14.98
CA GLN A 373 16.40 13.67 -15.87
C GLN A 373 15.36 12.75 -16.52
N LYS A 374 15.09 11.60 -15.91
CA LYS A 374 14.13 10.60 -16.39
C LYS A 374 12.85 10.61 -15.55
N ASP A 375 11.82 10.06 -16.17
CA ASP A 375 10.56 9.75 -15.51
C ASP A 375 10.73 8.46 -14.68
N VAL A 376 10.47 8.55 -13.37
CA VAL A 376 10.82 7.54 -12.35
C VAL A 376 9.63 7.24 -11.41
N TRP A 377 8.44 7.04 -11.99
CA TRP A 377 7.31 6.47 -11.25
C TRP A 377 7.55 5.00 -10.89
N THR A 378 7.37 4.65 -9.62
CA THR A 378 7.49 3.29 -9.10
C THR A 378 6.27 2.91 -8.28
N PHE A 379 6.04 1.60 -8.14
CA PHE A 379 5.06 1.09 -7.18
C PHE A 379 5.61 1.26 -5.76
N SER A 380 4.85 1.93 -4.90
CA SER A 380 5.25 2.18 -3.52
C SER A 380 4.75 1.07 -2.61
N TYR A 381 3.43 0.90 -2.52
CA TYR A 381 2.84 -0.17 -1.72
C TYR A 381 1.39 -0.45 -2.10
N ARG A 382 0.88 -1.60 -1.65
CA ARG A 382 -0.53 -1.98 -1.69
C ARG A 382 -1.07 -2.03 -0.26
N PHE A 383 -2.22 -1.42 0.01
CA PHE A 383 -2.74 -1.23 1.38
C PHE A 383 -2.86 -2.56 2.16
N SER A 384 -3.54 -3.57 1.59
CA SER A 384 -3.73 -4.85 2.27
C SER A 384 -2.40 -5.52 2.65
N SER A 385 -1.44 -5.47 1.74
CA SER A 385 -0.12 -6.10 1.90
C SER A 385 0.79 -5.30 2.83
N TRP A 386 0.65 -3.97 2.88
CA TRP A 386 1.46 -3.12 3.75
C TRP A 386 0.98 -3.18 5.20
N TYR A 387 -0.34 -3.16 5.42
CA TYR A 387 -0.92 -3.16 6.76
C TYR A 387 -1.39 -4.54 7.22
N HIS A 388 -1.12 -5.61 6.48
CA HIS A 388 -1.56 -6.98 6.79
C HIS A 388 -3.07 -7.06 7.11
N GLN A 389 -3.87 -6.31 6.37
CA GLN A 389 -5.32 -6.26 6.53
C GLN A 389 -6.00 -7.05 5.42
N SER A 390 -7.26 -7.44 5.66
CA SER A 390 -8.12 -8.02 4.62
C SER A 390 -8.15 -7.13 3.37
N LYS A 391 -8.35 -7.73 2.20
CA LYS A 391 -8.66 -7.04 0.94
C LYS A 391 -10.06 -6.40 0.90
N GLU A 392 -10.64 -6.08 2.05
CA GLU A 392 -11.87 -5.32 2.12
C GLU A 392 -11.56 -3.99 2.81
N LEU A 393 -11.40 -2.93 2.03
CA LEU A 393 -11.13 -1.58 2.51
C LEU A 393 -12.43 -0.92 2.98
N THR A 394 -12.97 -1.40 4.10
CA THR A 394 -14.18 -0.86 4.72
C THR A 394 -13.86 0.12 5.84
N SER A 395 -14.82 0.99 6.16
CA SER A 395 -14.73 1.89 7.32
C SER A 395 -14.47 1.14 8.65
N LYS A 396 -15.00 -0.08 8.78
CA LYS A 396 -14.80 -0.95 9.95
C LYS A 396 -13.37 -1.49 10.01
N ASN A 397 -12.84 -2.01 8.91
CA ASN A 397 -11.49 -2.56 8.87
C ASN A 397 -10.44 -1.45 9.05
N LEU A 398 -10.70 -0.26 8.51
CA LEU A 398 -9.86 0.92 8.76
C LEU A 398 -9.86 1.33 10.23
N PHE A 399 -11.00 1.21 10.93
CA PHE A 399 -11.08 1.48 12.36
C PHE A 399 -10.31 0.46 13.20
N GLN A 400 -10.37 -0.82 12.82
CA GLN A 400 -9.57 -1.88 13.44
C GLN A 400 -8.07 -1.64 13.23
N LEU A 401 -7.65 -1.22 12.02
CA LEU A 401 -6.27 -0.86 11.76
C LEU A 401 -5.79 0.31 12.64
N ILE A 402 -6.63 1.32 12.88
CA ILE A 402 -6.28 2.41 13.81
C ILE A 402 -6.05 1.90 15.24
N TYR A 403 -6.83 0.91 15.70
CA TYR A 403 -6.59 0.26 16.99
C TYR A 403 -5.22 -0.44 17.00
N LEU A 404 -4.88 -1.17 15.94
CA LEU A 404 -3.57 -1.82 15.80
C LEU A 404 -2.42 -0.80 15.79
N ILE A 405 -2.57 0.32 15.05
CA ILE A 405 -1.58 1.42 15.04
C ILE A 405 -1.35 1.99 16.44
N ARG A 406 -2.38 2.06 17.28
CA ARG A 406 -2.24 2.55 18.66
C ARG A 406 -1.61 1.52 19.60
N ALA A 407 -1.87 0.24 19.36
CA ALA A 407 -1.50 -0.84 20.27
C ALA A 407 -0.15 -1.50 19.94
N LYS A 408 0.29 -1.45 18.68
CA LYS A 408 1.38 -2.28 18.16
C LYS A 408 2.43 -1.44 17.41
N PRO A 409 3.70 -1.45 17.83
CA PRO A 409 4.78 -0.68 17.19
C PRO A 409 4.94 -0.96 15.69
N PHE A 410 4.73 -2.21 15.25
CA PHE A 410 4.79 -2.61 13.84
C PHE A 410 3.88 -1.75 12.94
N TYR A 411 2.60 -1.64 13.30
CA TYR A 411 1.61 -0.90 12.53
C TYR A 411 1.84 0.61 12.64
N LEU A 412 2.25 1.10 13.82
CA LEU A 412 2.61 2.49 14.02
C LEU A 412 3.76 2.92 13.11
N LYS A 413 4.87 2.17 13.12
CA LYS A 413 6.04 2.42 12.28
C LYS A 413 5.60 2.52 10.82
N ARG A 414 4.91 1.51 10.31
CA ARG A 414 4.40 1.47 8.92
C ARG A 414 3.51 2.64 8.54
N PHE A 415 2.62 3.06 9.43
CA PHE A 415 1.76 4.22 9.20
C PHE A 415 2.56 5.52 9.14
N LEU A 416 3.53 5.72 10.04
CA LEU A 416 4.37 6.91 10.04
C LEU A 416 5.24 7.00 8.78
N LEU A 417 5.72 5.87 8.28
CA LEU A 417 6.55 5.78 7.08
C LEU A 417 5.82 6.12 5.79
N THR A 418 4.54 5.80 5.70
CA THR A 418 3.72 6.24 4.57
C THR A 418 3.37 7.72 4.69
N LYS A 419 3.11 8.20 5.92
CA LYS A 419 2.67 9.59 6.18
C LYS A 419 3.78 10.64 6.00
N HIS A 420 5.03 10.27 6.23
CA HIS A 420 6.17 11.19 6.28
C HIS A 420 7.24 10.83 5.26
N TYR A 421 7.74 11.82 4.55
CA TYR A 421 8.96 11.68 3.76
C TYR A 421 10.18 11.51 4.68
N THR A 422 10.99 10.48 4.43
CA THR A 422 11.96 9.95 5.41
C THR A 422 13.23 10.79 5.54
N GLU A 423 13.65 11.54 4.52
CA GLU A 423 15.00 12.12 4.51
C GLU A 423 15.20 13.34 5.42
N ASN A 424 14.15 13.96 5.96
CA ASN A 424 14.28 15.23 6.70
C ASN A 424 13.34 15.42 7.91
N ILE A 425 12.54 14.42 8.29
CA ILE A 425 11.56 14.58 9.37
C ILE A 425 12.05 13.94 10.67
N ILE A 426 12.42 14.79 11.64
CA ILE A 426 12.50 14.39 13.04
C ILE A 426 11.07 14.30 13.58
N LEU A 427 10.58 13.07 13.79
CA LEU A 427 9.34 12.84 14.52
C LEU A 427 9.63 12.78 16.01
N THR A 428 9.11 13.75 16.73
CA THR A 428 9.15 13.77 18.20
C THR A 428 7.99 12.95 18.76
N ASN A 429 8.14 12.45 19.99
CA ASN A 429 7.05 11.75 20.70
C ASN A 429 5.77 12.58 20.78
N HIS A 430 5.90 13.89 20.97
CA HIS A 430 4.79 14.83 20.92
C HIS A 430 4.03 14.77 19.58
N ARG A 431 4.73 14.79 18.42
CA ARG A 431 4.09 14.70 17.09
C ARG A 431 3.42 13.34 16.84
N ILE A 432 4.03 12.25 17.32
CA ILE A 432 3.45 10.91 17.23
C ILE A 432 2.14 10.86 18.02
N VAL A 433 2.15 11.34 19.27
CA VAL A 433 0.97 11.40 20.13
C VAL A 433 -0.15 12.24 19.51
N GLN A 434 0.16 13.43 19.00
CA GLN A 434 -0.81 14.26 18.27
C GLN A 434 -1.41 13.51 17.09
N THR A 435 -0.58 12.85 16.29
CA THR A 435 -1.04 12.06 15.15
C THR A 435 -1.99 10.94 15.59
N LEU A 436 -1.61 10.16 16.61
CA LEU A 436 -2.42 9.06 17.16
C LEU A 436 -3.78 9.53 17.67
N CYS A 437 -3.84 10.68 18.34
CA CYS A 437 -5.10 11.27 18.80
C CYS A 437 -5.97 11.71 17.62
N ALA A 438 -5.39 12.36 16.61
CA ALA A 438 -6.11 12.88 15.46
C ALA A 438 -6.70 11.81 14.52
N LEU A 439 -6.27 10.54 14.62
CA LEU A 439 -6.82 9.42 13.84
C LEU A 439 -8.32 9.23 14.05
N THR A 440 -8.83 9.52 15.25
CA THR A 440 -10.26 9.33 15.59
C THR A 440 -10.91 10.51 16.29
N LEU A 441 -10.15 11.52 16.71
CA LEU A 441 -10.68 12.66 17.46
C LEU A 441 -10.85 13.87 16.56
N PHE A 442 -12.11 14.26 16.40
CA PHE A 442 -12.55 15.38 15.54
C PHE A 442 -12.95 16.60 16.39
N ASN A 443 -13.31 16.38 17.66
CA ASN A 443 -13.49 17.44 18.63
C ASN A 443 -12.12 17.92 19.14
N PHE A 444 -11.92 19.24 19.14
CA PHE A 444 -10.63 19.85 19.43
C PHE A 444 -10.23 19.71 20.91
N ASP A 445 -11.19 19.84 21.83
CA ASP A 445 -10.93 19.72 23.27
C ASP A 445 -10.61 18.27 23.66
N GLU A 446 -11.32 17.30 23.07
CA GLU A 446 -11.03 15.88 23.24
C GLU A 446 -9.65 15.52 22.71
N PHE A 447 -9.29 16.03 21.53
CA PHE A 447 -7.97 15.88 20.94
C PHE A 447 -6.88 16.42 21.87
N LEU A 448 -7.00 17.66 22.38
CA LEU A 448 -6.03 18.23 23.32
C LEU A 448 -5.95 17.44 24.63
N SER A 449 -7.08 16.96 25.15
CA SER A 449 -7.14 16.11 26.34
C SER A 449 -6.42 14.78 26.12
N CYS A 450 -6.61 14.15 24.96
CA CYS A 450 -5.90 12.94 24.54
C CYS A 450 -4.39 13.16 24.50
N THR A 451 -3.95 14.21 23.80
CA THR A 451 -2.52 14.54 23.64
C THR A 451 -1.83 14.72 24.99
N ARG A 452 -2.41 15.55 25.88
CA ARG A 452 -1.87 15.78 27.24
C ARG A 452 -1.83 14.51 28.08
N LYS A 453 -2.84 13.64 27.97
CA LYS A 453 -2.90 12.38 28.73
C LYS A 453 -1.83 11.40 28.28
N LEU A 454 -1.63 11.24 26.98
CA LEU A 454 -0.63 10.34 26.42
C LEU A 454 0.79 10.85 26.69
N GLU A 455 1.03 12.15 26.58
CA GLU A 455 2.32 12.75 26.95
C GLU A 455 2.68 12.51 28.42
N LYS A 456 1.72 12.71 29.34
CA LYS A 456 1.93 12.47 30.78
C LYS A 456 2.19 11.01 31.14
N LYS A 457 1.61 10.08 30.39
CA LYS A 457 1.86 8.64 30.58
C LYS A 457 3.26 8.21 30.13
N GLY A 458 4.05 9.14 29.56
CA GLY A 458 5.42 8.86 29.16
C GLY A 458 5.46 7.77 28.11
N VAL A 459 4.63 7.88 27.07
CA VAL A 459 4.71 6.92 25.95
C VAL A 459 6.05 7.14 25.25
N GLN A 460 7.05 6.38 25.69
CA GLN A 460 8.36 6.30 25.06
C GLN A 460 8.20 5.43 23.82
N TYR A 461 7.91 6.08 22.70
CA TYR A 461 8.35 5.54 21.43
C TYR A 461 9.79 6.01 21.33
N ASP A 462 10.75 5.13 21.60
CA ASP A 462 12.18 5.47 21.49
C ASP A 462 12.37 6.20 20.17
N ASN A 463 12.96 7.41 20.26
CA ASN A 463 13.13 8.37 19.16
C ASN A 463 13.18 7.62 17.84
N ILE A 464 12.05 7.61 17.11
CA ILE A 464 11.97 6.96 15.81
C ILE A 464 12.83 7.84 14.90
N ALA A 465 14.13 7.62 14.97
CA ALA A 465 15.05 8.05 13.96
C ALA A 465 14.58 7.30 12.72
N PHE A 466 13.91 8.04 11.83
CA PHE A 466 13.74 7.63 10.46
C PHE A 466 15.12 7.67 9.82
N ASN A 467 16.03 6.80 10.25
CA ASN A 467 17.03 6.30 9.34
C ASN A 467 16.24 5.72 8.17
N ASN A 468 16.67 6.01 6.94
CA ASN A 468 16.05 5.69 5.65
C ASN A 468 15.84 4.16 5.40
N SER A 469 15.39 3.41 6.40
CA SER A 469 15.47 1.97 6.52
C SER A 469 14.14 1.27 6.30
N LEU A 470 13.36 1.66 5.29
CA LEU A 470 12.52 0.66 4.61
C LEU A 470 12.91 0.41 3.18
N GLU A 471 13.76 1.27 2.63
CA GLU A 471 14.71 0.80 1.62
C GLU A 471 15.89 0.09 2.27
N ASN A 472 16.22 0.37 3.56
CA ASN A 472 17.43 -0.15 4.23
C ASN A 472 17.23 -1.00 5.50
N ASN A 473 16.04 -1.43 5.90
CA ASN A 473 15.96 -2.51 6.92
C ASN A 473 15.83 -3.81 6.16
N SER A 474 16.97 -4.25 5.61
CA SER A 474 17.08 -5.50 4.85
C SER A 474 16.54 -6.62 5.72
N HIS A 475 16.96 -6.71 6.98
CA HIS A 475 16.56 -7.78 7.88
C HIS A 475 15.04 -7.98 8.00
N VAL A 476 14.25 -6.91 8.15
CA VAL A 476 12.77 -7.01 8.18
C VAL A 476 12.19 -7.34 6.80
N ASN A 477 12.73 -6.77 5.71
CA ASN A 477 12.30 -7.10 4.34
C ASN A 477 12.65 -8.55 3.94
N GLU A 478 13.71 -9.10 4.51
CA GLU A 478 14.27 -10.42 4.22
C GLU A 478 13.53 -11.52 5.00
N GLN A 479 13.27 -11.33 6.30
CA GLN A 479 12.39 -12.21 7.08
C GLN A 479 10.94 -12.21 6.55
N LEU A 480 10.49 -11.09 5.96
CA LEU A 480 9.22 -11.01 5.24
C LEU A 480 9.22 -11.86 3.96
N ILE A 481 10.38 -12.03 3.30
CA ILE A 481 10.54 -12.88 2.12
C ILE A 481 10.52 -14.36 2.54
N GLU A 482 11.25 -14.73 3.59
CA GLU A 482 11.23 -16.08 4.19
C GLU A 482 9.80 -16.52 4.54
N TYR A 483 9.09 -15.69 5.31
CA TYR A 483 7.70 -15.96 5.66
C TYR A 483 6.80 -16.13 4.43
N ARG A 484 6.96 -15.26 3.41
CA ARG A 484 6.18 -15.32 2.17
C ARG A 484 6.50 -16.55 1.35
N ILE A 485 7.75 -17.04 1.37
CA ILE A 485 8.16 -18.27 0.72
C ILE A 485 7.45 -19.45 1.37
N ILE A 486 7.56 -19.59 2.69
CA ILE A 486 6.91 -20.67 3.43
C ILE A 486 5.40 -20.64 3.16
N TYR A 487 4.79 -19.46 3.30
CA TYR A 487 3.38 -19.24 3.04
C TYR A 487 2.95 -19.55 1.59
N ARG A 488 3.71 -19.11 0.58
CA ARG A 488 3.40 -19.31 -0.85
C ARG A 488 3.37 -20.80 -1.21
N HIS A 489 4.25 -21.57 -0.59
CA HIS A 489 4.48 -22.97 -0.89
C HIS A 489 3.71 -23.92 0.04
N ALA A 490 2.95 -23.40 1.00
CA ALA A 490 2.11 -24.16 1.91
C ALA A 490 0.59 -24.01 1.66
N ASP A 491 -0.26 -24.13 2.70
CA ASP A 491 -1.73 -24.20 2.57
C ASP A 491 -2.43 -22.82 2.43
N ARG A 492 -1.70 -21.74 2.77
CA ARG A 492 -2.08 -20.32 2.66
C ARG A 492 -3.21 -19.90 3.61
N ASP A 493 -3.33 -20.49 4.79
CA ASP A 493 -4.42 -20.21 5.74
C ASP A 493 -4.31 -18.87 6.50
N GLY A 494 -3.15 -18.21 6.44
CA GLY A 494 -2.86 -16.92 7.07
C GLY A 494 -1.93 -17.02 8.28
N SER A 495 -1.48 -18.23 8.61
CA SER A 495 -0.51 -18.56 9.66
C SER A 495 0.52 -19.56 9.12
N ILE A 496 1.60 -19.76 9.85
CA ILE A 496 2.55 -20.83 9.63
C ILE A 496 2.34 -21.89 10.71
N THR A 497 2.14 -23.13 10.31
CA THR A 497 2.00 -24.29 11.18
C THR A 497 3.07 -25.33 10.84
N PRO A 498 3.35 -26.33 11.71
CA PRO A 498 4.24 -27.43 11.36
C PRO A 498 3.83 -28.17 10.08
N ALA A 499 2.53 -28.22 9.76
CA ALA A 499 2.02 -28.87 8.54
C ALA A 499 2.41 -28.12 7.25
N ASP A 500 2.58 -26.80 7.31
CA ASP A 500 2.96 -25.99 6.16
C ASP A 500 4.36 -26.34 5.63
N PHE A 501 5.23 -26.75 6.54
CA PHE A 501 6.58 -27.19 6.21
C PHE A 501 6.64 -28.61 5.68
N GLU A 502 5.68 -29.48 6.03
CA GLU A 502 5.55 -30.79 5.36
C GLU A 502 5.33 -30.59 3.87
N ILE A 503 4.46 -29.64 3.51
CA ILE A 503 4.15 -29.32 2.10
C ILE A 503 5.37 -28.74 1.39
N LEU A 504 6.13 -27.87 2.07
CA LEU A 504 7.36 -27.29 1.51
C LEU A 504 8.45 -28.34 1.31
N ALA A 505 8.68 -29.21 2.29
CA ALA A 505 9.65 -30.30 2.23
C ALA A 505 9.30 -31.32 1.14
N ASP A 506 8.03 -31.70 1.02
CA ASP A 506 7.54 -32.58 -0.04
C ASP A 506 7.78 -31.96 -1.42
N LYS A 507 7.55 -30.65 -1.58
CA LYS A 507 7.82 -29.96 -2.85
C LYS A 507 9.31 -29.89 -3.16
N LEU A 508 10.15 -29.63 -2.16
CA LEU A 508 11.61 -29.62 -2.34
C LEU A 508 12.13 -30.99 -2.79
N SER A 509 11.56 -32.08 -2.26
CA SER A 509 11.89 -33.45 -2.66
C SER A 509 11.62 -33.74 -4.14
N THR A 510 10.84 -32.92 -4.84
CA THR A 510 10.58 -33.07 -6.29
C THR A 510 11.65 -32.46 -7.19
N LEU A 511 12.52 -31.60 -6.65
CA LEU A 511 13.64 -30.99 -7.41
C LEU A 511 14.76 -31.98 -7.73
N VAL A 512 14.87 -33.06 -6.96
CA VAL A 512 15.99 -34.01 -7.02
C VAL A 512 15.39 -35.41 -6.96
N GLY A 513 15.83 -36.31 -7.85
CA GLY A 513 15.18 -37.62 -8.06
C GLY A 513 14.99 -38.41 -6.76
N GLN A 514 13.87 -39.14 -6.65
CA GLN A 514 13.36 -39.79 -5.43
C GLN A 514 14.24 -40.91 -4.83
N ASP A 515 15.40 -41.21 -5.42
CA ASP A 515 16.21 -42.39 -5.09
C ASP A 515 17.43 -42.10 -4.18
N ASP A 516 17.69 -40.85 -3.80
CA ASP A 516 18.83 -40.49 -2.94
C ASP A 516 18.53 -40.66 -1.44
N VAL A 517 19.35 -41.46 -0.74
CA VAL A 517 19.20 -41.74 0.70
C VAL A 517 19.70 -40.57 1.56
N HIS A 518 20.76 -39.88 1.15
CA HIS A 518 21.33 -38.75 1.88
C HIS A 518 20.33 -37.58 1.93
N ARG A 519 19.63 -37.34 0.81
CA ARG A 519 18.61 -36.28 0.74
C ARG A 519 17.42 -36.49 1.66
N ARG A 520 16.98 -37.74 1.84
CA ARG A 520 15.91 -38.05 2.79
C ARG A 520 16.31 -37.71 4.22
N GLU A 521 17.59 -37.87 4.55
CA GLU A 521 18.14 -37.51 5.85
C GLU A 521 18.25 -35.99 6.02
N ASP A 522 18.72 -35.26 5.01
CA ASP A 522 18.79 -33.79 5.07
C ASP A 522 17.41 -33.14 5.19
N TYR A 523 16.41 -33.63 4.46
CA TYR A 523 15.04 -33.14 4.59
C TYR A 523 14.43 -33.48 5.95
N ALA A 524 14.74 -34.65 6.53
CA ALA A 524 14.30 -34.99 7.87
C ALA A 524 14.94 -34.07 8.92
N ASN A 525 16.20 -33.70 8.74
CA ASN A 525 16.91 -32.75 9.60
C ASN A 525 16.34 -31.32 9.43
N ALA A 526 16.07 -30.87 8.20
CA ALA A 526 15.44 -29.58 7.92
C ALA A 526 14.08 -29.46 8.57
N ARG A 527 13.26 -30.51 8.45
CA ARG A 527 11.96 -30.61 9.10
C ARG A 527 12.08 -30.47 10.63
N LYS A 528 13.03 -31.16 11.25
CA LYS A 528 13.22 -31.13 12.71
C LYS A 528 13.64 -29.74 13.19
N THR A 529 14.63 -29.13 12.55
CA THR A 529 15.15 -27.82 12.91
C THR A 529 14.06 -26.74 12.77
N LEU A 530 13.30 -26.79 11.69
CA LEU A 530 12.29 -25.78 11.39
C LEU A 530 11.05 -25.92 12.27
N CYS A 531 10.64 -27.14 12.63
CA CYS A 531 9.61 -27.37 13.65
C CYS A 531 9.98 -26.77 15.01
N GLN A 532 11.26 -26.82 15.39
CA GLN A 532 11.73 -26.19 16.63
C GLN A 532 11.66 -24.66 16.55
N GLU A 533 11.96 -24.08 15.39
CA GLU A 533 11.82 -22.62 15.19
C GLU A 533 10.38 -22.16 15.26
N ILE A 534 9.43 -22.87 14.66
CA ILE A 534 8.00 -22.56 14.76
C ILE A 534 7.56 -22.58 16.21
N MET A 535 7.94 -23.61 16.97
CA MET A 535 7.59 -23.71 18.40
C MET A 535 8.17 -22.55 19.22
N ARG A 536 9.33 -22.01 18.82
CA ARG A 536 9.95 -20.85 19.46
C ARG A 536 9.34 -19.52 19.00
N ALA A 537 8.85 -19.48 17.76
CA ALA A 537 8.19 -18.31 17.19
C ALA A 537 6.73 -18.17 17.66
N ASP A 538 6.05 -19.27 18.01
CA ASP A 538 4.69 -19.29 18.53
C ASP A 538 4.62 -18.70 19.94
N ALA A 539 4.63 -17.37 20.01
CA ALA A 539 4.67 -16.62 21.28
C ALA A 539 3.39 -16.80 22.11
N ASN A 540 2.26 -17.11 21.46
CA ASN A 540 0.96 -17.20 22.12
C ASN A 540 0.52 -18.66 22.40
N LEU A 541 1.26 -19.66 21.89
CA LEU A 541 1.06 -21.10 22.07
C LEU A 541 -0.26 -21.63 21.50
N ASP A 542 -0.78 -21.03 20.43
CA ASP A 542 -2.01 -21.46 19.74
C ASP A 542 -1.74 -22.48 18.62
N GLY A 543 -0.48 -22.83 18.38
CA GLY A 543 -0.05 -23.75 17.32
C GLY A 543 0.02 -23.11 15.94
N LYS A 544 -0.11 -21.78 15.84
CA LYS A 544 -0.09 -21.00 14.60
C LYS A 544 0.84 -19.80 14.75
N VAL A 545 1.91 -19.79 13.96
CA VAL A 545 2.83 -18.65 13.92
C VAL A 545 2.32 -17.61 12.93
N THR A 546 1.83 -16.49 13.45
CA THR A 546 1.48 -15.31 12.66
C THR A 546 2.72 -14.63 12.10
N LEU A 547 2.56 -13.77 11.10
CA LEU A 547 3.66 -12.95 10.59
C LEU A 547 4.26 -12.03 11.67
N GLU A 548 3.45 -11.56 12.61
CA GLU A 548 3.93 -10.74 13.73
C GLU A 548 4.85 -11.57 14.65
N GLU A 549 4.45 -12.80 14.96
CA GLU A 549 5.24 -13.75 15.74
C GLU A 549 6.55 -14.14 15.05
N TRP A 550 6.50 -14.42 13.75
CA TRP A 550 7.67 -14.77 12.95
C TRP A 550 8.72 -13.66 12.93
N LEU A 551 8.30 -12.41 12.69
CA LEU A 551 9.20 -11.26 12.64
C LEU A 551 9.76 -10.92 14.03
N ASN A 552 8.91 -10.94 15.06
CA ASN A 552 9.36 -10.68 16.43
C ASN A 552 10.38 -11.73 16.88
N PHE A 553 10.18 -13.01 16.54
CA PHE A 553 11.13 -14.07 16.84
C PHE A 553 12.49 -13.81 16.18
N HIS A 554 12.52 -13.52 14.88
CA HIS A 554 13.78 -13.29 14.17
C HIS A 554 14.47 -11.97 14.56
N GLU A 555 13.70 -10.91 14.86
CA GLU A 555 14.26 -9.66 15.41
C GLU A 555 14.92 -9.90 16.78
N ASN A 556 14.28 -10.68 17.67
CA ASN A 556 14.86 -11.06 18.95
C ASN A 556 16.11 -11.93 18.79
N LEU A 557 16.08 -12.88 17.86
CA LEU A 557 17.20 -13.76 17.55
C LEU A 557 18.42 -12.97 17.05
N ALA A 558 18.22 -12.04 16.12
CA ALA A 558 19.31 -11.21 15.60
C ALA A 558 19.91 -10.30 16.68
N ASN A 559 19.07 -9.73 17.54
CA ASN A 559 19.53 -8.95 18.69
C ASN A 559 20.35 -9.80 19.67
N GLU A 560 19.99 -11.07 19.86
CA GLU A 560 20.74 -12.00 20.70
C GLU A 560 22.10 -12.35 20.09
N LEU A 561 22.14 -12.66 18.80
CA LEU A 561 23.37 -13.01 18.05
C LEU A 561 24.39 -11.86 17.95
N ARG A 562 23.96 -10.61 18.16
CA ARG A 562 24.86 -9.44 18.20
C ARG A 562 25.54 -9.25 19.55
N LYS A 563 25.11 -9.95 20.60
CA LYS A 563 25.71 -9.83 21.94
C LYS A 563 27.05 -10.57 21.98
N PRO A 564 28.10 -9.97 22.57
CA PRO A 564 29.39 -10.65 22.72
C PRO A 564 29.30 -11.92 23.57
N ASP A 565 28.34 -11.99 24.48
CA ASP A 565 28.08 -13.14 25.36
C ASP A 565 26.75 -13.84 24.96
N THR A 566 26.61 -14.21 23.69
CA THR A 566 25.43 -14.92 23.19
C THR A 566 25.23 -16.24 23.94
N ASP A 567 23.98 -16.57 24.29
CA ASP A 567 23.63 -17.85 24.94
C ASP A 567 24.14 -19.06 24.12
N PRO A 568 24.92 -19.98 24.74
CA PRO A 568 25.38 -21.21 24.09
C PRO A 568 24.26 -22.06 23.48
N GLU A 569 23.06 -22.06 24.06
CA GLU A 569 21.91 -22.82 23.53
C GLU A 569 21.40 -22.21 22.22
N VAL A 570 21.45 -20.88 22.10
CA VAL A 570 21.09 -20.17 20.86
C VAL A 570 22.12 -20.43 19.78
N LEU A 571 23.41 -20.41 20.11
CA LEU A 571 24.48 -20.73 19.16
C LEU A 571 24.41 -22.17 18.65
N GLU A 572 24.10 -23.14 19.51
CA GLU A 572 23.92 -24.54 19.11
C GLU A 572 22.77 -24.68 18.11
N HIS A 573 21.63 -24.05 18.39
CA HIS A 573 20.48 -24.08 17.49
C HIS A 573 20.76 -23.43 16.14
N ILE A 574 21.44 -22.27 16.14
CA ILE A 574 21.76 -21.56 14.90
C ILE A 574 22.78 -22.35 14.08
N SER A 575 23.74 -23.02 14.73
CA SER A 575 24.64 -23.95 14.07
C SER A 575 23.88 -25.09 13.40
N GLN A 576 22.85 -25.65 14.06
CA GLN A 576 21.99 -26.68 13.46
C GLN A 576 21.23 -26.15 12.23
N ARG A 577 20.65 -24.94 12.29
CA ARG A 577 19.98 -24.28 11.14
C ARG A 577 20.94 -24.07 9.97
N ILE A 578 22.13 -23.55 10.24
CA ILE A 578 23.14 -23.26 9.23
C ILE A 578 23.64 -24.54 8.54
N ASN A 579 23.94 -25.58 9.32
CA ASN A 579 24.38 -26.88 8.78
C ASN A 579 23.29 -27.50 7.90
N THR A 580 22.04 -27.42 8.34
CA THR A 580 20.92 -27.98 7.60
C THR A 580 20.67 -27.22 6.29
N THR A 581 20.79 -25.89 6.32
CA THR A 581 20.66 -25.03 5.13
C THR A 581 21.77 -25.34 4.12
N PHE A 582 23.01 -25.54 4.59
CA PHE A 582 24.12 -25.91 3.72
C PHE A 582 23.87 -27.25 3.02
N ASN A 583 23.51 -28.30 3.76
CA ASN A 583 23.24 -29.63 3.18
C ASN A 583 22.08 -29.63 2.18
N MET A 584 21.11 -28.73 2.35
CA MET A 584 20.03 -28.57 1.39
C MET A 584 20.52 -27.99 0.05
N LEU A 585 21.57 -27.16 0.08
CA LEU A 585 22.13 -26.45 -1.07
C LEU A 585 23.23 -27.22 -1.81
N ASP A 586 24.05 -27.97 -1.09
CA ASP A 586 25.02 -28.90 -1.67
C ASP A 586 24.25 -30.09 -2.24
N LEU A 587 23.88 -30.00 -3.53
CA LEU A 587 22.91 -30.94 -4.08
C LEU A 587 23.49 -32.33 -4.33
N ASN A 588 24.81 -32.43 -4.43
CA ASN A 588 25.54 -33.63 -4.79
C ASN A 588 26.46 -34.16 -3.67
N HIS A 589 26.50 -33.48 -2.52
CA HIS A 589 27.32 -33.80 -1.35
C HIS A 589 28.83 -33.77 -1.60
N ASP A 590 29.32 -32.86 -2.45
CA ASP A 590 30.76 -32.69 -2.70
C ASP A 590 31.44 -31.72 -1.72
N GLY A 591 30.68 -31.13 -0.78
CA GLY A 591 31.17 -30.13 0.17
C GLY A 591 31.23 -28.72 -0.40
N PHE A 592 30.63 -28.50 -1.58
CA PHE A 592 30.54 -27.20 -2.23
C PHE A 592 29.10 -26.94 -2.69
N ILE A 593 28.75 -25.65 -2.78
CA ILE A 593 27.55 -25.21 -3.49
C ILE A 593 27.99 -24.70 -4.85
N ALA A 594 27.67 -25.42 -5.92
CA ALA A 594 27.94 -25.01 -7.29
C ALA A 594 26.87 -24.04 -7.82
N ILE A 595 27.20 -23.30 -8.89
CA ILE A 595 26.29 -22.29 -9.45
C ILE A 595 24.97 -22.88 -9.98
N ASP A 596 25.00 -24.08 -10.55
CA ASP A 596 23.83 -24.79 -11.03
C ASP A 596 22.94 -25.26 -9.88
N GLU A 597 23.55 -25.70 -8.79
CA GLU A 597 22.87 -26.05 -7.54
C GLU A 597 22.18 -24.84 -6.92
N TRP A 598 22.87 -23.70 -6.91
CA TRP A 598 22.33 -22.42 -6.47
C TRP A 598 21.15 -21.96 -7.31
N ILE A 599 21.31 -21.88 -8.64
CA ILE A 599 20.27 -21.43 -9.57
C ILE A 599 19.04 -22.33 -9.47
N LYS A 600 19.24 -23.65 -9.50
CA LYS A 600 18.15 -24.63 -9.45
C LYS A 600 17.33 -24.47 -8.18
N THR A 601 18.00 -24.25 -7.05
CA THR A 601 17.32 -24.12 -5.77
C THR A 601 16.67 -22.71 -5.67
N CYS A 602 17.28 -21.64 -6.20
CA CYS A 602 16.72 -20.28 -6.19
C CYS A 602 15.44 -20.20 -7.04
N GLN A 603 15.43 -20.89 -8.19
CA GLN A 603 14.27 -21.00 -9.07
C GLN A 603 13.08 -21.67 -8.39
N PHE A 604 13.32 -22.66 -7.52
CA PHE A 604 12.26 -23.29 -6.74
C PHE A 604 11.53 -22.28 -5.84
N PHE A 605 12.28 -21.37 -5.23
CA PHE A 605 11.75 -20.30 -4.38
C PHE A 605 11.20 -19.10 -5.19
N GLY A 606 11.22 -19.19 -6.52
CA GLY A 606 10.61 -18.22 -7.43
C GLY A 606 11.50 -17.03 -7.75
N VAL A 607 12.82 -17.15 -7.57
CA VAL A 607 13.83 -16.19 -8.05
C VAL A 607 14.14 -16.50 -9.50
N ASP A 608 14.19 -15.49 -10.36
CA ASP A 608 14.55 -15.71 -11.77
C ASP A 608 16.03 -16.09 -11.92
N GLU A 609 16.32 -16.87 -12.96
CA GLU A 609 17.64 -17.42 -13.24
C GLU A 609 18.75 -16.37 -13.26
N LYS A 610 18.49 -15.22 -13.89
CA LYS A 610 19.48 -14.14 -14.04
C LYS A 610 19.78 -13.46 -12.71
N THR A 611 18.77 -13.31 -11.85
CA THR A 611 18.94 -12.77 -10.50
C THR A 611 19.70 -13.75 -9.62
N ALA A 612 19.41 -15.05 -9.70
CA ALA A 612 20.12 -16.10 -8.96
C ALA A 612 21.60 -16.21 -9.37
N GLU A 613 21.88 -16.19 -10.67
CA GLU A 613 23.25 -16.18 -11.21
C GLU A 613 24.03 -14.95 -10.71
N LYS A 614 23.41 -13.78 -10.77
CA LYS A 614 24.02 -12.53 -10.30
C LYS A 614 24.33 -12.56 -8.80
N SER A 615 23.44 -13.10 -7.96
CA SER A 615 23.67 -13.17 -6.51
C SER A 615 24.80 -14.14 -6.15
N PHE A 616 24.92 -15.27 -6.86
CA PHE A 616 26.01 -16.22 -6.67
C PHE A 616 27.39 -15.60 -6.96
N TYR A 617 27.50 -14.90 -8.10
CA TYR A 617 28.76 -14.23 -8.47
C TYR A 617 29.12 -13.06 -7.55
N GLN A 618 28.14 -12.41 -6.91
CA GLN A 618 28.40 -11.42 -5.86
C GLN A 618 29.05 -12.05 -4.63
N ILE A 619 28.68 -13.29 -4.29
CA ILE A 619 29.17 -14.01 -3.11
C ILE A 619 30.58 -14.61 -3.32
N THR A 620 30.77 -15.35 -4.41
CA THR A 620 31.96 -16.22 -4.53
C THR A 620 32.96 -15.81 -5.62
N LYS A 621 32.62 -14.95 -6.60
CA LYS A 621 33.49 -14.61 -7.78
C LYS A 621 34.11 -15.83 -8.51
N GLN A 622 33.69 -17.04 -8.15
CA GLN A 622 34.15 -18.35 -8.60
C GLN A 622 32.90 -19.20 -8.87
N ASP A 623 33.07 -20.39 -9.44
CA ASP A 623 31.94 -21.25 -9.83
C ASP A 623 31.46 -22.19 -8.69
N LYS A 624 32.09 -22.12 -7.51
CA LYS A 624 31.76 -22.92 -6.32
C LYS A 624 31.86 -22.09 -5.04
N LEU A 625 31.09 -22.45 -4.03
CA LEU A 625 31.14 -21.87 -2.68
C LEU A 625 31.45 -22.97 -1.65
N GLU A 626 32.59 -22.85 -0.97
CA GLU A 626 33.06 -23.79 0.07
C GLU A 626 32.18 -23.77 1.33
N GLU A 627 32.07 -24.93 1.99
CA GLU A 627 31.26 -25.14 3.20
C GLU A 627 31.51 -24.10 4.31
N ASP A 628 32.75 -23.92 4.75
CA ASP A 628 33.07 -22.99 5.84
C ASP A 628 32.68 -21.54 5.50
N LYS A 629 32.89 -21.15 4.24
CA LYS A 629 32.54 -19.81 3.74
C LYS A 629 31.04 -19.63 3.62
N ALA A 630 30.31 -20.64 3.16
CA ALA A 630 28.84 -20.64 3.11
C ALA A 630 28.24 -20.49 4.52
N LYS A 631 28.71 -21.31 5.46
CA LYS A 631 28.23 -21.27 6.85
C LYS A 631 28.50 -19.93 7.53
N GLN A 632 29.66 -19.33 7.27
CA GLN A 632 29.96 -17.98 7.75
C GLN A 632 28.99 -16.95 7.16
N LEU A 633 28.69 -17.00 5.87
CA LEU A 633 27.74 -16.09 5.24
C LEU A 633 26.32 -16.25 5.78
N PHE A 634 25.85 -17.47 6.03
CA PHE A 634 24.55 -17.72 6.65
C PHE A 634 24.50 -17.19 8.09
N PHE A 635 25.58 -17.33 8.85
CA PHE A 635 25.68 -16.74 10.18
C PHE A 635 25.65 -15.20 10.14
N GLU A 636 26.41 -14.59 9.23
CA GLU A 636 26.43 -13.14 9.03
C GLU A 636 25.06 -12.61 8.58
N TYR A 637 24.34 -13.34 7.73
CA TYR A 637 22.99 -13.01 7.31
C TYR A 637 22.01 -12.90 8.48
N LEU A 638 22.07 -13.84 9.44
CA LEU A 638 21.16 -13.86 10.59
C LEU A 638 21.39 -12.69 11.58
N LYS A 639 22.53 -12.01 11.51
CA LYS A 639 22.88 -10.92 12.45
C LYS A 639 23.07 -9.55 11.81
N THR A 640 23.34 -9.44 10.50
CA THR A 640 23.69 -8.16 9.89
C THR A 640 22.51 -7.18 9.84
N ASP A 641 22.77 -5.91 10.16
CA ASP A 641 21.85 -4.79 9.88
C ASP A 641 22.26 -4.00 8.62
N ASP A 642 23.40 -4.34 8.01
CA ASP A 642 23.89 -3.64 6.82
C ASP A 642 23.16 -4.19 5.58
N PRO A 643 22.31 -3.37 4.90
CA PRO A 643 21.57 -3.79 3.72
C PRO A 643 22.49 -4.11 2.52
N ASN A 644 23.73 -3.64 2.53
CA ASN A 644 24.72 -3.91 1.49
C ASN A 644 25.68 -5.04 1.87
N HIS A 645 25.47 -5.71 3.00
CA HIS A 645 26.32 -6.82 3.40
C HIS A 645 26.21 -7.95 2.38
N ILE A 646 27.36 -8.53 2.02
CA ILE A 646 27.45 -9.58 0.99
C ILE A 646 26.58 -10.81 1.32
N SER A 647 26.35 -11.08 2.60
CA SER A 647 25.49 -12.18 3.06
C SER A 647 24.04 -12.03 2.62
N ASN A 648 23.55 -10.81 2.35
CA ASN A 648 22.17 -10.57 1.89
C ASN A 648 21.93 -11.13 0.49
N CYS A 649 22.99 -11.52 -0.24
CA CYS A 649 22.86 -12.27 -1.48
C CYS A 649 22.41 -13.74 -1.25
N CYS A 650 22.42 -14.23 0.00
CA CYS A 650 21.97 -15.57 0.38
C CYS A 650 20.44 -15.73 0.49
N LEU A 651 19.70 -14.67 0.18
CA LEU A 651 18.25 -14.53 0.32
C LEU A 651 17.37 -15.57 -0.38
N CYS A 652 17.93 -16.34 -1.32
CA CYS A 652 17.16 -17.36 -2.00
C CYS A 652 16.64 -18.47 -1.05
N PHE A 653 17.18 -18.61 0.17
CA PHE A 653 17.04 -19.85 0.96
C PHE A 653 16.83 -19.72 2.46
N LEU A 654 17.16 -18.58 3.05
CA LEU A 654 16.78 -18.24 4.41
C LEU A 654 15.70 -17.19 4.27
#